data_AF-A0A4U3HYW5-F1
#
_entry.id   AF-A0A4U3HYW5-F1
#
_cell.length_a   1.000
_cell.length_b   1.000
_cell.length_c   1.000
_cell.angle_alpha   90.00
_cell.angle_beta   90.00
_cell.angle_gamma   90.00
#
_symmetry.space_group_name_H-M   'P 1'
#
loop_
_entity.id
_entity.type
_entity.pdbx_description
1 polymer ?
#
loop_
_entity_poly.entity_id
_entity_poly.type
_entity_poly.pdbx_seq_one_letter_code
_entity_poly.pdbx_strand_id
1 'polypeptide(L)'
;ESSGKDARCVRHWASFAQMDTRYAWGDDGSVNVHNVDGSHEVYVHDDRARLVQRIDPDGARHFKSYDDKGRLTVEQDPLGAVTAYQYDEAGRLVALFPGEDEPTSYEHDNGFIRVVRRGEAVWKYERNEQGDVIRRIDPEGNATDYSYDKRGQLTGVWYPDHSCHRLVWNERGQLVEEQLPNGSIKRYRYDDLGRQVAREDEHGALTQYQWDAVGRLLKLTQSDGTYREFSYNPYGKIIAERDELGHLTRYEYADGLHLISRRINADGTQVKYRYDNARLLLTEIENEVGETYQLDYHPNGLIRQETGFDGQRTAYAYDLNGNLLEKTEHGDDGSQLVTRYERDYAGRLVRKTLPDGNTVAYTYDRRGNLLSVEDGHWALAYEYDKQNRLTAEHQGWGTLRYGYDACGQLQHLRLPDNNRLTFNHDKGGHLATVELNGSLLTSHLFHAGREHQREQGQLLSHYHYDDQNRLHAHAVTQQGNHLYQRQYDYDKAGNLARLIDTRKGEHRYRYDPLQRLTRADHSQDVQERFGHDPAGNLLMQDGPGPDIVAGNRLMIQGDHHYDYDAFGNLIRERRGKGHSLVTEYRYDCQHRLIGVTKPNGQTASYRYDPFGRRISKTIEEKTTEFFWQGEKLIAEHHADRHRSYLYEPDSFRPLALLEGFGPEETKPYHYQLDHLGTPQELTTPDGEIVWSAHHRAYGEISRLDVGKIDNPLRFQGQYYDQESGLHYNRHRYYHPNIGRYLTPDPVKLAGGINGYQYVPNPTGWVDPLGLNNCPGENKCQQSSREGPEALPQANEYSTPTPKSPNARPDMGYHKETYASKPVNPEETVHKWEEFLGPPPHTNTNPRTGKPDKDRIVSSDAKRSIRYGAHEMNSKPSKHHYHEETWTLELKTNTMNIDNTVVRVPLTKK
;
A
#
# COMPACT_ATOMS: atom_id res chain seq x y z
N GLU A 1 -23.02 31.12 -23.45
CA GLU A 1 -23.72 31.90 -24.52
C GLU A 1 -24.59 30.95 -25.34
N SER A 2 -25.42 31.48 -26.24
CA SER A 2 -26.40 30.74 -27.06
C SER A 2 -27.48 29.97 -26.27
N SER A 3 -28.36 29.25 -26.97
CA SER A 3 -29.53 28.56 -26.41
C SER A 3 -29.74 27.17 -27.05
N GLY A 4 -30.34 26.23 -26.34
CA GLY A 4 -30.60 24.89 -26.87
C GLY A 4 -29.31 24.10 -27.08
N LYS A 5 -29.18 23.39 -28.21
CA LYS A 5 -27.99 22.58 -28.53
C LYS A 5 -26.72 23.41 -28.75
N ASP A 6 -26.88 24.69 -29.04
CA ASP A 6 -25.76 25.60 -29.32
C ASP A 6 -25.23 26.27 -28.04
N ALA A 7 -25.89 26.05 -26.89
CA ALA A 7 -25.47 26.60 -25.61
C ALA A 7 -24.06 26.10 -25.21
N ARG A 8 -23.19 27.02 -24.79
CA ARG A 8 -21.84 26.74 -24.29
C ARG A 8 -21.56 27.51 -23.00
N CYS A 9 -20.86 26.88 -22.05
CA CYS A 9 -20.26 27.60 -20.93
C CYS A 9 -19.07 28.41 -21.45
N VAL A 10 -18.93 29.69 -21.07
CA VAL A 10 -17.81 30.56 -21.48
C VAL A 10 -16.94 31.00 -20.31
N ARG A 11 -17.46 30.94 -19.07
CA ARG A 11 -16.76 31.27 -17.83
C ARG A 11 -17.42 30.57 -16.64
N HIS A 12 -16.62 30.02 -15.75
CA HIS A 12 -17.04 29.45 -14.46
C HIS A 12 -16.21 30.16 -13.37
N TRP A 13 -16.88 30.80 -12.41
CA TRP A 13 -16.24 31.64 -11.41
C TRP A 13 -16.98 31.58 -10.07
N ALA A 14 -16.27 31.85 -8.97
CA ALA A 14 -16.81 31.89 -7.62
C ALA A 14 -16.55 33.24 -6.92
N SER A 15 -17.02 33.38 -5.68
CA SER A 15 -16.78 34.56 -4.83
C SER A 15 -15.36 34.68 -4.29
N PHE A 16 -14.50 33.67 -4.50
CA PHE A 16 -13.11 33.61 -4.07
C PHE A 16 -12.17 33.56 -5.30
N ALA A 17 -11.00 34.18 -5.18
CA ALA A 17 -10.14 34.53 -6.31
C ALA A 17 -9.49 33.33 -7.03
N GLN A 18 -9.36 32.19 -6.35
CA GLN A 18 -8.77 30.95 -6.88
C GLN A 18 -9.58 30.34 -8.04
N MET A 19 -10.86 30.73 -8.22
CA MET A 19 -11.76 30.13 -9.21
C MET A 19 -12.31 31.18 -10.19
N ASP A 20 -11.58 31.39 -11.29
CA ASP A 20 -12.06 32.01 -12.53
C ASP A 20 -11.50 31.24 -13.75
N THR A 21 -12.26 30.26 -14.24
CA THR A 21 -11.92 29.45 -15.42
C THR A 21 -12.72 29.94 -16.63
N ARG A 22 -12.07 30.07 -17.80
CA ARG A 22 -12.65 30.58 -19.05
C ARG A 22 -12.56 29.54 -20.14
N TYR A 23 -13.59 29.47 -20.99
CA TYR A 23 -13.74 28.43 -22.01
C TYR A 23 -13.86 29.08 -23.39
N ALA A 24 -12.83 28.89 -24.22
CA ALA A 24 -12.84 29.29 -25.62
C ALA A 24 -13.15 28.05 -26.48
N TRP A 25 -14.23 28.10 -27.26
CA TRP A 25 -14.69 26.98 -28.09
C TRP A 25 -14.30 27.21 -29.55
N GLY A 26 -13.75 26.19 -30.19
CA GLY A 26 -13.45 26.18 -31.62
C GLY A 26 -14.54 25.49 -32.45
N ASP A 27 -14.67 25.91 -33.71
CA ASP A 27 -15.57 25.27 -34.69
C ASP A 27 -15.13 23.84 -35.08
N ASP A 28 -13.91 23.44 -34.69
CA ASP A 28 -13.31 22.12 -34.89
C ASP A 28 -13.63 21.10 -33.79
N GLY A 29 -14.52 21.44 -32.85
CA GLY A 29 -14.87 20.59 -31.71
C GLY A 29 -13.90 20.72 -30.51
N SER A 30 -12.91 21.61 -30.59
CA SER A 30 -12.04 21.92 -29.46
C SER A 30 -12.68 22.85 -28.43
N VAL A 31 -12.28 22.69 -27.17
CA VAL A 31 -12.42 23.72 -26.13
C VAL A 31 -11.09 23.90 -25.42
N ASN A 32 -10.62 25.14 -25.37
CA ASN A 32 -9.47 25.57 -24.59
C ASN A 32 -9.97 26.17 -23.26
N VAL A 33 -9.46 25.62 -22.17
CA VAL A 33 -9.86 25.92 -20.79
C VAL A 33 -8.72 26.68 -20.13
N HIS A 34 -8.89 28.00 -19.96
CA HIS A 34 -7.91 28.86 -19.33
C HIS A 34 -8.21 29.01 -17.84
N ASN A 35 -7.23 28.69 -16.99
CA ASN A 35 -7.34 28.78 -15.53
C ASN A 35 -6.74 30.10 -15.00
N VAL A 36 -7.06 30.46 -13.75
CA VAL A 36 -6.64 31.75 -13.15
C VAL A 36 -5.13 31.84 -12.86
N ASP A 37 -4.44 30.70 -12.78
CA ASP A 37 -2.98 30.61 -12.69
C ASP A 37 -2.26 30.78 -14.05
N GLY A 38 -3.02 30.98 -15.13
CA GLY A 38 -2.50 31.09 -16.50
C GLY A 38 -2.23 29.74 -17.16
N SER A 39 -2.48 28.62 -16.49
CA SER A 39 -2.45 27.29 -17.10
C SER A 39 -3.62 27.10 -18.09
N HIS A 40 -3.47 26.14 -19.00
CA HIS A 40 -4.52 25.84 -19.97
C HIS A 40 -4.63 24.34 -20.26
N GLU A 41 -5.85 23.87 -20.46
CA GLU A 41 -6.19 22.49 -20.82
C GLU A 41 -6.97 22.50 -22.14
N VAL A 42 -6.81 21.48 -22.99
CA VAL A 42 -7.52 21.40 -24.28
C VAL A 42 -8.25 20.07 -24.42
N TYR A 43 -9.54 20.13 -24.72
CA TYR A 43 -10.37 18.96 -24.98
C TYR A 43 -10.87 19.02 -26.43
N VAL A 44 -10.53 18.03 -27.26
CA VAL A 44 -10.99 17.94 -28.64
C VAL A 44 -12.02 16.84 -28.76
N HIS A 45 -13.18 17.19 -29.30
CA HIS A 45 -14.29 16.27 -29.54
C HIS A 45 -14.49 16.04 -31.04
N ASP A 46 -15.03 14.87 -31.40
CA ASP A 46 -15.42 14.59 -32.78
C ASP A 46 -16.80 15.18 -33.16
N ASP A 47 -17.23 14.90 -34.39
CA ASP A 47 -18.53 15.28 -34.97
C ASP A 47 -19.74 14.75 -34.18
N ARG A 48 -19.52 13.82 -33.24
CA ARG A 48 -20.53 13.21 -32.36
C ARG A 48 -20.35 13.64 -30.89
N ALA A 49 -19.54 14.66 -30.64
CA ALA A 49 -19.19 15.21 -29.33
C ALA A 49 -18.52 14.20 -28.38
N ARG A 50 -17.80 13.19 -28.90
CA ARG A 50 -16.99 12.26 -28.10
C ARG A 50 -15.57 12.80 -27.95
N LEU A 51 -15.01 12.75 -26.74
CA LEU A 51 -13.65 13.22 -26.44
C LEU A 51 -12.60 12.32 -27.11
N VAL A 52 -11.97 12.80 -28.18
CA VAL A 52 -10.92 12.08 -28.94
C VAL A 52 -9.51 12.49 -28.54
N GLN A 53 -9.32 13.69 -27.98
CA GLN A 53 -8.03 14.11 -27.42
C GLN A 53 -8.21 14.97 -26.17
N ARG A 54 -7.36 14.77 -25.16
CA ARG A 54 -7.16 15.67 -24.02
C ARG A 54 -5.71 16.15 -23.99
N ILE A 55 -5.48 17.41 -23.67
CA ILE A 55 -4.17 18.00 -23.36
C ILE A 55 -4.24 18.62 -21.97
N ASP A 56 -3.39 18.14 -21.07
CA ASP A 56 -3.33 18.57 -19.67
C ASP A 56 -2.42 19.82 -19.49
N PRO A 57 -2.38 20.47 -18.31
CA PRO A 57 -1.66 21.74 -18.09
C PRO A 57 -0.14 21.70 -18.30
N ASP A 58 0.44 20.50 -18.26
CA ASP A 58 1.85 20.19 -18.50
C ASP A 58 2.14 19.85 -19.99
N GLY A 59 1.09 19.78 -20.82
CA GLY A 59 1.16 19.40 -22.23
C GLY A 59 0.94 17.91 -22.50
N ALA A 60 0.65 17.08 -21.48
CA ALA A 60 0.41 15.65 -21.61
C ALA A 60 -0.79 15.35 -22.52
N ARG A 61 -0.62 14.45 -23.51
CA ARG A 61 -1.62 14.20 -24.57
C ARG A 61 -2.23 12.81 -24.50
N HIS A 62 -3.50 12.75 -24.12
CA HIS A 62 -4.28 11.52 -24.08
C HIS A 62 -5.10 11.44 -25.37
N PHE A 63 -5.09 10.30 -26.07
CA PHE A 63 -5.89 10.08 -27.27
C PHE A 63 -6.88 8.94 -27.09
N LYS A 64 -8.05 9.08 -27.72
CA LYS A 64 -9.11 8.06 -27.75
C LYS A 64 -9.65 7.92 -29.16
N SER A 65 -9.98 6.70 -29.56
CA SER A 65 -10.58 6.41 -30.87
C SER A 65 -11.83 5.55 -30.69
N TYR A 66 -12.76 5.58 -31.65
CA TYR A 66 -14.10 5.01 -31.51
C TYR A 66 -14.66 4.49 -32.85
N ASP A 67 -15.80 3.79 -32.83
CA ASP A 67 -16.54 3.39 -34.05
C ASP A 67 -17.76 4.25 -34.43
N ASP A 68 -18.24 3.93 -35.62
CA ASP A 68 -19.55 4.12 -36.21
C ASP A 68 -20.77 3.96 -35.27
N LYS A 69 -20.68 3.15 -34.21
CA LYS A 69 -21.76 2.90 -33.23
C LYS A 69 -21.60 3.73 -31.93
N GLY A 70 -20.52 4.53 -31.77
CA GLY A 70 -20.26 5.34 -30.56
C GLY A 70 -19.08 4.89 -29.68
N ARG A 71 -18.31 3.86 -30.07
CA ARG A 71 -17.75 2.87 -29.14
C ARG A 71 -16.20 2.79 -29.15
N LEU A 72 -15.55 2.93 -27.98
CA LEU A 72 -14.09 3.09 -27.75
C LEU A 72 -13.21 1.93 -28.25
N THR A 73 -12.22 2.20 -29.12
CA THR A 73 -11.25 1.21 -29.67
C THR A 73 -9.97 1.04 -28.87
N VAL A 74 -9.43 2.19 -28.47
CA VAL A 74 -8.03 2.43 -28.16
C VAL A 74 -8.01 3.64 -27.24
N GLU A 75 -7.28 3.53 -26.15
CA GLU A 75 -6.76 4.67 -25.42
C GLU A 75 -5.23 4.66 -25.58
N GLN A 76 -4.66 5.81 -25.92
CA GLN A 76 -3.22 6.03 -25.95
C GLN A 76 -2.86 7.08 -24.91
N ASP A 77 -1.88 6.76 -24.07
CA ASP A 77 -1.40 7.64 -23.01
C ASP A 77 -0.39 8.70 -23.52
N PRO A 78 -0.09 9.73 -22.72
CA PRO A 78 0.92 10.74 -23.01
C PRO A 78 2.36 10.27 -23.30
N LEU A 79 2.74 9.03 -22.93
CA LEU A 79 4.03 8.42 -23.29
C LEU A 79 3.95 7.52 -24.54
N GLY A 80 2.74 7.35 -25.10
CA GLY A 80 2.48 6.60 -26.31
C GLY A 80 2.05 5.14 -26.08
N ALA A 81 1.90 4.68 -24.84
CA ALA A 81 1.42 3.33 -24.55
C ALA A 81 -0.03 3.16 -25.01
N VAL A 82 -0.33 2.02 -25.63
CA VAL A 82 -1.64 1.76 -26.25
C VAL A 82 -2.37 0.64 -25.51
N THR A 83 -3.51 0.97 -24.90
CA THR A 83 -4.50 -0.04 -24.50
C THR A 83 -5.52 -0.17 -25.61
N ALA A 84 -5.56 -1.33 -26.27
CA ALA A 84 -6.54 -1.65 -27.30
C ALA A 84 -7.61 -2.60 -26.77
N TYR A 85 -8.83 -2.45 -27.26
CA TYR A 85 -9.98 -3.25 -26.87
C TYR A 85 -10.50 -4.00 -28.10
N GLN A 86 -11.38 -5.01 -27.92
CA GLN A 86 -12.10 -5.70 -28.99
C GLN A 86 -13.46 -6.21 -28.51
N TYR A 87 -14.49 -6.06 -29.35
CA TYR A 87 -15.88 -6.34 -28.99
C TYR A 87 -16.61 -7.09 -30.11
N ASP A 88 -17.69 -7.79 -29.73
CA ASP A 88 -18.55 -8.50 -30.68
C ASP A 88 -19.57 -7.61 -31.40
N GLU A 89 -20.36 -8.22 -32.29
CA GLU A 89 -21.40 -7.54 -33.07
C GLU A 89 -22.52 -6.95 -32.19
N ALA A 90 -22.81 -7.61 -31.06
CA ALA A 90 -23.87 -7.26 -30.12
C ALA A 90 -23.50 -6.09 -29.18
N GLY A 91 -22.22 -5.84 -28.96
CA GLY A 91 -21.72 -4.71 -28.17
C GLY A 91 -20.72 -5.06 -27.06
N ARG A 92 -20.43 -6.34 -26.84
CA ARG A 92 -19.81 -6.86 -25.60
C ARG A 92 -18.31 -7.06 -25.75
N LEU A 93 -17.53 -6.79 -24.70
CA LEU A 93 -16.07 -6.92 -24.74
C LEU A 93 -15.72 -8.40 -24.92
N VAL A 94 -14.79 -8.72 -25.82
CA VAL A 94 -14.27 -10.08 -26.01
C VAL A 94 -12.77 -10.18 -25.77
N ALA A 95 -12.02 -9.09 -25.91
CA ALA A 95 -10.61 -9.04 -25.52
C ALA A 95 -10.11 -7.61 -25.19
N LEU A 96 -9.17 -7.53 -24.24
CA LEU A 96 -8.45 -6.34 -23.81
C LEU A 96 -6.94 -6.59 -23.98
N PHE A 97 -6.24 -5.66 -24.62
CA PHE A 97 -4.82 -5.71 -24.95
C PHE A 97 -4.10 -4.52 -24.27
N PRO A 98 -3.58 -4.69 -23.04
CA PRO A 98 -2.86 -3.65 -22.30
C PRO A 98 -1.41 -3.50 -22.81
N GLY A 99 -1.25 -3.13 -24.08
CA GLY A 99 0.06 -3.02 -24.72
C GLY A 99 0.81 -4.36 -24.76
N GLU A 100 2.01 -4.38 -24.18
CA GLU A 100 2.87 -5.57 -24.13
C GLU A 100 2.41 -6.63 -23.13
N ASP A 101 1.53 -6.30 -22.18
CA ASP A 101 1.08 -7.22 -21.13
C ASP A 101 0.16 -8.34 -21.64
N GLU A 102 -0.07 -9.33 -20.78
CA GLU A 102 -0.89 -10.50 -21.07
C GLU A 102 -2.36 -10.11 -21.26
N PRO A 103 -2.95 -10.33 -22.45
CA PRO A 103 -4.29 -9.87 -22.76
C PRO A 103 -5.35 -10.64 -21.98
N THR A 104 -6.43 -9.95 -21.65
CA THR A 104 -7.60 -10.54 -20.99
C THR A 104 -8.70 -10.80 -22.02
N SER A 105 -9.21 -12.03 -22.12
CA SER A 105 -10.35 -12.36 -22.99
C SER A 105 -11.60 -12.73 -22.19
N TYR A 106 -12.77 -12.52 -22.80
CA TYR A 106 -14.08 -12.56 -22.13
C TYR A 106 -15.10 -13.32 -22.98
N GLU A 107 -15.62 -14.43 -22.45
CA GLU A 107 -16.72 -15.18 -23.06
C GLU A 107 -18.06 -14.76 -22.45
N HIS A 108 -19.04 -14.46 -23.29
CA HIS A 108 -20.33 -13.92 -22.90
C HIS A 108 -21.49 -14.88 -23.18
N ASP A 109 -22.39 -15.01 -22.22
CA ASP A 109 -23.59 -15.84 -22.29
C ASP A 109 -24.81 -15.03 -21.82
N ASN A 110 -25.92 -15.08 -22.56
CA ASN A 110 -27.11 -14.24 -22.39
C ASN A 110 -26.86 -12.72 -22.16
N GLY A 111 -25.70 -12.20 -22.57
CA GLY A 111 -25.31 -10.79 -22.39
C GLY A 111 -24.31 -10.54 -21.25
N PHE A 112 -24.13 -11.50 -20.34
CA PHE A 112 -23.24 -11.39 -19.19
C PHE A 112 -21.92 -12.12 -19.41
N ILE A 113 -20.87 -11.72 -18.67
CA ILE A 113 -19.59 -12.45 -18.63
C ILE A 113 -19.83 -13.82 -17.95
N ARG A 114 -19.40 -14.88 -18.64
CA ARG A 114 -19.42 -16.29 -18.18
C ARG A 114 -18.01 -16.87 -17.98
N VAL A 115 -17.02 -16.44 -18.78
CA VAL A 115 -15.62 -16.82 -18.60
C VAL A 115 -14.72 -15.59 -18.78
N VAL A 116 -13.69 -15.48 -17.95
CA VAL A 116 -12.57 -14.53 -18.11
C VAL A 116 -11.28 -15.34 -18.20
N ARG A 117 -10.38 -14.98 -19.11
CA ARG A 117 -9.07 -15.63 -19.27
C ARG A 117 -7.95 -14.60 -19.33
N ARG A 118 -6.82 -14.85 -18.64
CA ARG A 118 -5.59 -14.06 -18.78
C ARG A 118 -4.38 -15.01 -18.70
N GLY A 119 -3.74 -15.27 -19.83
CA GLY A 119 -2.79 -16.39 -19.97
C GLY A 119 -3.45 -17.73 -19.61
N GLU A 120 -2.82 -18.50 -18.72
CA GLU A 120 -3.38 -19.76 -18.20
C GLU A 120 -4.52 -19.59 -17.20
N ALA A 121 -4.70 -18.41 -16.60
CA ALA A 121 -5.70 -18.19 -15.57
C ALA A 121 -7.10 -18.07 -16.18
N VAL A 122 -8.06 -18.86 -15.68
CA VAL A 122 -9.44 -18.94 -16.18
C VAL A 122 -10.43 -18.86 -15.03
N TRP A 123 -11.20 -17.77 -14.95
CA TRP A 123 -12.32 -17.62 -14.02
C TRP A 123 -13.64 -17.93 -14.73
N LYS A 124 -14.58 -18.58 -14.05
CA LYS A 124 -15.91 -18.91 -14.59
C LYS A 124 -17.02 -18.38 -13.68
N TYR A 125 -18.16 -18.05 -14.28
CA TYR A 125 -19.31 -17.46 -13.60
C TYR A 125 -20.61 -18.14 -14.08
N GLU A 126 -21.42 -18.61 -13.16
CA GLU A 126 -22.78 -19.11 -13.41
C GLU A 126 -23.78 -18.10 -12.84
N ARG A 127 -24.91 -17.89 -13.52
CA ARG A 127 -25.87 -16.82 -13.20
C ARG A 127 -27.31 -17.30 -13.14
N ASN A 128 -28.16 -16.62 -12.37
CA ASN A 128 -29.60 -16.84 -12.35
C ASN A 128 -30.30 -16.16 -13.55
N GLU A 129 -31.63 -16.29 -13.65
CA GLU A 129 -32.44 -15.65 -14.71
C GLU A 129 -32.49 -14.11 -14.62
N GLN A 130 -32.17 -13.52 -13.46
CA GLN A 130 -32.12 -12.06 -13.27
C GLN A 130 -30.76 -11.46 -13.68
N GLY A 131 -29.71 -12.30 -13.77
CA GLY A 131 -28.35 -11.91 -14.14
C GLY A 131 -27.33 -11.98 -13.01
N ASP A 132 -27.73 -12.28 -11.78
CA ASP A 132 -26.84 -12.31 -10.61
C ASP A 132 -25.89 -13.51 -10.65
N VAL A 133 -24.66 -13.36 -10.15
CA VAL A 133 -23.68 -14.47 -10.06
C VAL A 133 -24.09 -15.42 -8.95
N ILE A 134 -24.54 -16.64 -9.29
CA ILE A 134 -24.86 -17.68 -8.29
C ILE A 134 -23.68 -18.61 -8.00
N ARG A 135 -22.68 -18.66 -8.88
CA ARG A 135 -21.39 -19.34 -8.67
C ARG A 135 -20.27 -18.60 -9.35
N ARG A 136 -19.14 -18.45 -8.65
CA ARG A 136 -17.83 -18.07 -9.19
C ARG A 136 -16.88 -19.26 -9.03
N ILE A 137 -16.09 -19.55 -10.05
CA ILE A 137 -15.03 -20.57 -10.01
C ILE A 137 -13.69 -19.88 -10.32
N ASP A 138 -12.68 -20.15 -9.51
CA ASP A 138 -11.30 -19.65 -9.69
C ASP A 138 -10.48 -20.52 -10.67
N PRO A 139 -9.21 -20.16 -10.99
CA PRO A 139 -8.39 -20.92 -11.92
C PRO A 139 -7.84 -22.26 -11.42
N GLU A 140 -7.85 -22.56 -10.10
CA GLU A 140 -7.57 -23.92 -9.61
C GLU A 140 -8.84 -24.79 -9.60
N GLY A 141 -10.02 -24.17 -9.64
CA GLY A 141 -11.33 -24.84 -9.65
C GLY A 141 -12.13 -24.69 -8.36
N ASN A 142 -11.68 -23.88 -7.40
CA ASN A 142 -12.42 -23.61 -6.17
C ASN A 142 -13.67 -22.80 -6.47
N ALA A 143 -14.80 -23.15 -5.84
CA ALA A 143 -16.10 -22.53 -6.08
C ALA A 143 -16.55 -21.66 -4.89
N THR A 144 -17.03 -20.46 -5.19
CA THR A 144 -17.79 -19.62 -4.26
C THR A 144 -19.22 -19.52 -4.78
N ASP A 145 -20.19 -19.94 -3.98
CA ASP A 145 -21.62 -19.91 -4.33
C ASP A 145 -22.34 -18.74 -3.65
N TYR A 146 -23.41 -18.24 -4.26
CA TYR A 146 -24.15 -17.06 -3.81
C TYR A 146 -25.67 -17.28 -3.91
N SER A 147 -26.45 -16.71 -2.99
CA SER A 147 -27.91 -16.72 -3.04
C SER A 147 -28.50 -15.32 -2.95
N TYR A 148 -29.65 -15.13 -3.58
CA TYR A 148 -30.36 -13.85 -3.65
C TYR A 148 -31.83 -14.04 -3.25
N ASP A 149 -32.43 -12.99 -2.68
CA ASP A 149 -33.87 -12.95 -2.44
C ASP A 149 -34.66 -12.66 -3.74
N LYS A 150 -35.98 -12.50 -3.65
CA LYS A 150 -36.84 -12.20 -4.82
C LYS A 150 -36.67 -10.77 -5.38
N ARG A 151 -35.89 -9.92 -4.71
CA ARG A 151 -35.62 -8.52 -5.07
C ARG A 151 -34.17 -8.32 -5.55
N GLY A 152 -33.38 -9.38 -5.69
CA GLY A 152 -31.96 -9.32 -6.08
C GLY A 152 -31.02 -8.96 -4.92
N GLN A 153 -31.47 -9.03 -3.66
CA GLN A 153 -30.62 -8.75 -2.50
C GLN A 153 -29.81 -9.99 -2.11
N LEU A 154 -28.49 -9.87 -2.00
CA LEU A 154 -27.59 -10.96 -1.62
C LEU A 154 -27.95 -11.46 -0.21
N THR A 155 -28.28 -12.75 -0.08
CA THR A 155 -28.69 -13.37 1.20
C THR A 155 -27.67 -14.35 1.75
N GLY A 156 -26.76 -14.85 0.92
CA GLY A 156 -25.76 -15.84 1.31
C GLY A 156 -24.57 -15.87 0.36
N VAL A 157 -23.39 -16.11 0.91
CA VAL A 157 -22.15 -16.47 0.21
C VAL A 157 -21.60 -17.73 0.89
N TRP A 158 -21.23 -18.74 0.11
CA TRP A 158 -20.61 -19.98 0.58
C TRP A 158 -19.21 -20.11 0.01
N TYR A 159 -18.24 -20.34 0.89
CA TYR A 159 -16.83 -20.43 0.55
C TYR A 159 -16.39 -21.90 0.33
N PRO A 160 -15.20 -22.15 -0.26
CA PRO A 160 -14.69 -23.50 -0.51
C PRO A 160 -14.56 -24.43 0.71
N ASP A 161 -14.42 -23.88 1.93
CA ASP A 161 -14.44 -24.62 3.22
C ASP A 161 -15.86 -24.99 3.71
N HIS A 162 -16.89 -24.57 2.97
CA HIS A 162 -18.30 -24.59 3.31
C HIS A 162 -18.70 -23.72 4.52
N SER A 163 -17.91 -22.68 4.85
CA SER A 163 -18.38 -21.57 5.68
C SER A 163 -19.40 -20.71 4.91
N CYS A 164 -20.20 -19.92 5.63
CA CYS A 164 -21.28 -19.15 5.04
C CYS A 164 -21.38 -17.74 5.65
N HIS A 165 -21.23 -16.70 4.82
CA HIS A 165 -21.66 -15.35 5.16
C HIS A 165 -23.14 -15.23 4.79
N ARG A 166 -24.03 -14.90 5.73
CA ARG A 166 -25.47 -14.70 5.51
C ARG A 166 -25.88 -13.26 5.83
N LEU A 167 -26.76 -12.71 5.00
CA LEU A 167 -27.27 -11.34 5.14
C LEU A 167 -28.81 -11.33 5.17
N VAL A 168 -29.39 -10.59 6.10
CA VAL A 168 -30.84 -10.51 6.35
C VAL A 168 -31.33 -9.09 6.13
N TRP A 169 -32.32 -8.92 5.24
CA TRP A 169 -32.85 -7.63 4.82
C TRP A 169 -34.28 -7.41 5.30
N ASN A 170 -34.64 -6.17 5.64
CA ASN A 170 -36.01 -5.79 5.98
C ASN A 170 -36.86 -5.45 4.73
N GLU A 171 -38.16 -5.21 4.90
CA GLU A 171 -39.06 -4.88 3.78
C GLU A 171 -38.71 -3.56 3.07
N ARG A 172 -37.95 -2.66 3.69
CA ARG A 172 -37.40 -1.42 3.11
C ARG A 172 -36.07 -1.64 2.36
N GLY A 173 -35.56 -2.88 2.34
CA GLY A 173 -34.31 -3.25 1.66
C GLY A 173 -33.04 -2.95 2.45
N GLN A 174 -33.13 -2.74 3.77
CA GLN A 174 -32.00 -2.41 4.64
C GLN A 174 -31.48 -3.68 5.35
N LEU A 175 -30.17 -3.83 5.46
CA LEU A 175 -29.50 -4.95 6.16
C LEU A 175 -29.78 -4.84 7.67
N VAL A 176 -30.39 -5.85 8.29
CA VAL A 176 -30.71 -5.81 9.75
C VAL A 176 -29.95 -6.83 10.58
N GLU A 177 -29.48 -7.92 9.96
CA GLU A 177 -28.60 -8.90 10.59
C GLU A 177 -27.60 -9.42 9.55
N GLU A 178 -26.35 -9.56 9.96
CA GLU A 178 -25.22 -10.04 9.16
C GLU A 178 -24.49 -11.12 9.96
N GLN A 179 -24.53 -12.36 9.47
CA GLN A 179 -23.82 -13.48 10.05
C GLN A 179 -22.55 -13.74 9.23
N LEU A 180 -21.40 -13.53 9.86
CA LEU A 180 -20.07 -13.69 9.26
C LEU A 180 -19.73 -15.18 9.03
N PRO A 181 -18.75 -15.51 8.15
CA PRO A 181 -18.34 -16.89 7.85
C PRO A 181 -18.02 -17.77 9.08
N ASN A 182 -17.50 -17.15 10.14
CA ASN A 182 -17.16 -17.75 11.42
C ASN A 182 -18.37 -17.93 12.38
N GLY A 183 -19.59 -17.61 11.94
CA GLY A 183 -20.84 -17.73 12.69
C GLY A 183 -21.24 -16.53 13.54
N SER A 184 -20.34 -15.56 13.75
CA SER A 184 -20.59 -14.33 14.54
C SER A 184 -21.63 -13.43 13.89
N ILE A 185 -22.34 -12.61 14.66
CA ILE A 185 -23.51 -11.87 14.17
C ILE A 185 -23.45 -10.37 14.52
N LYS A 186 -23.47 -9.51 13.50
CA LYS A 186 -23.73 -8.06 13.64
C LYS A 186 -25.21 -7.77 13.42
N ARG A 187 -25.75 -6.72 14.06
CA ARG A 187 -27.13 -6.23 13.83
C ARG A 187 -27.22 -4.72 13.68
N TYR A 188 -28.18 -4.29 12.88
CA TYR A 188 -28.35 -2.89 12.51
C TYR A 188 -29.81 -2.46 12.72
N ARG A 189 -30.02 -1.24 13.23
CA ARG A 189 -31.35 -0.66 13.46
C ARG A 189 -31.42 0.73 12.86
N TYR A 190 -32.56 1.05 12.22
CA TYR A 190 -32.76 2.30 11.50
C TYR A 190 -34.01 3.06 11.98
N ASP A 191 -34.04 4.37 11.76
CA ASP A 191 -35.25 5.18 11.89
C ASP A 191 -36.11 5.17 10.61
N ASP A 192 -37.24 5.88 10.64
CA ASP A 192 -38.16 6.00 9.49
C ASP A 192 -37.62 6.85 8.32
N LEU A 193 -36.49 7.54 8.50
CA LEU A 193 -35.75 8.19 7.42
C LEU A 193 -34.63 7.27 6.88
N GLY A 194 -34.53 6.04 7.37
CA GLY A 194 -33.56 5.04 6.95
C GLY A 194 -32.17 5.20 7.55
N ARG A 195 -31.98 6.09 8.54
CA ARG A 195 -30.68 6.39 9.15
C ARG A 195 -30.39 5.39 10.28
N GLN A 196 -29.17 4.88 10.37
CA GLN A 196 -28.78 3.92 11.40
C GLN A 196 -28.83 4.59 12.78
N VAL A 197 -29.65 4.08 13.69
CA VAL A 197 -29.77 4.58 15.08
C VAL A 197 -29.08 3.68 16.10
N ALA A 198 -28.81 2.42 15.75
CA ALA A 198 -27.94 1.54 16.53
C ALA A 198 -27.25 0.47 15.67
N ARG A 199 -26.05 0.08 16.08
CA ARG A 199 -25.28 -1.08 15.59
C ARG A 199 -24.91 -1.94 16.80
N GLU A 200 -25.17 -3.24 16.71
CA GLU A 200 -24.67 -4.27 17.61
C GLU A 200 -23.53 -4.98 16.86
N ASP A 201 -22.32 -4.99 17.42
CA ASP A 201 -21.17 -5.65 16.81
C ASP A 201 -21.19 -7.19 17.01
N GLU A 202 -20.21 -7.88 16.41
CA GLU A 202 -20.08 -9.34 16.48
C GLU A 202 -19.93 -9.90 17.91
N HIS A 203 -19.61 -9.05 18.89
CA HIS A 203 -19.46 -9.38 20.30
C HIS A 203 -20.68 -8.98 21.16
N GLY A 204 -21.66 -8.27 20.57
CA GLY A 204 -22.84 -7.73 21.25
C GLY A 204 -22.69 -6.31 21.80
N ALA A 205 -21.59 -5.61 21.51
CA ALA A 205 -21.42 -4.23 21.95
C ALA A 205 -22.32 -3.28 21.13
N LEU A 206 -23.09 -2.45 21.85
CA LEU A 206 -24.15 -1.62 21.27
C LEU A 206 -23.70 -0.15 21.10
N THR A 207 -23.37 0.24 19.87
CA THR A 207 -23.17 1.65 19.51
C THR A 207 -24.49 2.31 19.12
N GLN A 208 -24.77 3.50 19.65
CA GLN A 208 -26.00 4.26 19.39
C GLN A 208 -25.71 5.61 18.73
N TYR A 209 -26.53 5.99 17.75
CA TYR A 209 -26.36 7.18 16.92
C TYR A 209 -27.58 8.11 17.04
N GLN A 210 -27.33 9.40 17.30
CA GLN A 210 -28.38 10.41 17.42
C GLN A 210 -28.23 11.46 16.31
N TRP A 211 -29.29 11.66 15.53
CA TRP A 211 -29.28 12.52 14.34
C TRP A 211 -30.14 13.76 14.55
N ASP A 212 -29.75 14.88 13.93
CA ASP A 212 -30.62 16.07 13.85
C ASP A 212 -31.74 15.91 12.81
N ALA A 213 -32.58 16.94 12.66
CA ALA A 213 -33.69 16.95 11.72
C ALA A 213 -33.28 16.95 10.23
N VAL A 214 -31.99 17.16 9.91
CA VAL A 214 -31.46 17.18 8.53
C VAL A 214 -30.45 16.06 8.24
N GLY A 215 -30.28 15.10 9.15
CA GLY A 215 -29.46 13.90 8.92
C GLY A 215 -27.99 14.01 9.33
N ARG A 216 -27.62 14.97 10.19
CA ARG A 216 -26.26 15.10 10.72
C ARG A 216 -26.13 14.43 12.09
N LEU A 217 -25.03 13.76 12.36
CA LEU A 217 -24.77 13.00 13.59
C LEU A 217 -24.46 13.96 14.75
N LEU A 218 -25.39 14.15 15.68
CA LEU A 218 -25.17 15.00 16.86
C LEU A 218 -24.35 14.29 17.94
N LYS A 219 -24.59 12.99 18.14
CA LYS A 219 -23.99 12.21 19.23
C LYS A 219 -23.82 10.75 18.84
N LEU A 220 -22.66 10.18 19.18
CA LEU A 220 -22.39 8.75 19.14
C LEU A 220 -22.16 8.28 20.58
N THR A 221 -22.83 7.20 21.00
CA THR A 221 -22.68 6.61 22.35
C THR A 221 -22.16 5.19 22.23
N GLN A 222 -21.08 4.88 22.94
CA GLN A 222 -20.46 3.56 23.04
C GLN A 222 -21.29 2.64 23.96
N SER A 223 -20.97 1.34 23.94
CA SER A 223 -21.58 0.30 24.78
C SER A 223 -21.51 0.59 26.29
N ASP A 224 -20.41 1.19 26.77
CA ASP A 224 -20.20 1.56 28.18
C ASP A 224 -20.86 2.90 28.58
N GLY A 225 -21.57 3.55 27.66
CA GLY A 225 -22.21 4.85 27.88
C GLY A 225 -21.27 6.07 27.79
N THR A 226 -19.99 5.89 27.44
CA THR A 226 -19.16 7.01 26.96
C THR A 226 -19.69 7.52 25.61
N TYR A 227 -19.40 8.77 25.26
CA TYR A 227 -19.97 9.38 24.06
C TYR A 227 -19.10 10.48 23.47
N ARG A 228 -19.31 10.71 22.17
CA ARG A 228 -18.76 11.81 21.37
C ARG A 228 -19.88 12.71 20.88
N GLU A 229 -19.68 14.02 20.88
CA GLU A 229 -20.68 15.01 20.41
C GLU A 229 -20.12 15.93 19.32
N PHE A 230 -20.94 16.24 18.31
CA PHE A 230 -20.56 17.08 17.18
C PHE A 230 -21.48 18.30 17.06
N SER A 231 -20.89 19.46 16.77
CA SER A 231 -21.60 20.71 16.50
C SER A 231 -21.35 21.17 15.08
N TYR A 232 -22.38 21.66 14.38
CA TYR A 232 -22.31 22.01 12.96
C TYR A 232 -22.67 23.48 12.68
N ASN A 233 -22.04 24.06 11.65
CA ASN A 233 -22.48 25.33 11.07
C ASN A 233 -23.74 25.14 10.17
N PRO A 234 -24.36 26.23 9.66
CA PRO A 234 -25.51 26.14 8.77
C PRO A 234 -25.25 25.38 7.46
N TYR A 235 -24.00 25.28 7.01
CA TYR A 235 -23.57 24.54 5.81
C TYR A 235 -23.25 23.06 6.07
N GLY A 236 -23.57 22.54 7.26
CA GLY A 236 -23.37 21.12 7.59
C GLY A 236 -21.92 20.72 7.86
N LYS A 237 -21.01 21.68 8.11
CA LYS A 237 -19.61 21.41 8.45
C LYS A 237 -19.40 21.42 9.97
N ILE A 238 -18.56 20.51 10.48
CA ILE A 238 -18.30 20.35 11.92
C ILE A 238 -17.46 21.54 12.41
N ILE A 239 -17.96 22.28 13.40
CA ILE A 239 -17.26 23.42 14.03
C ILE A 239 -16.72 23.11 15.43
N ALA A 240 -17.22 22.05 16.06
CA ALA A 240 -16.66 21.52 17.30
C ALA A 240 -16.94 20.03 17.46
N GLU A 241 -16.00 19.33 18.08
CA GLU A 241 -16.07 17.92 18.45
C GLU A 241 -15.70 17.81 19.94
N ARG A 242 -16.56 17.14 20.72
CA ARG A 242 -16.31 16.81 22.12
C ARG A 242 -15.98 15.33 22.26
N ASP A 243 -14.82 15.02 22.84
CA ASP A 243 -14.37 13.66 23.10
C ASP A 243 -15.04 13.03 24.34
N GLU A 244 -14.73 11.76 24.59
CA GLU A 244 -15.31 10.92 25.65
C GLU A 244 -14.86 11.32 27.07
N LEU A 245 -13.80 12.13 27.19
CA LEU A 245 -13.34 12.78 28.42
C LEU A 245 -13.97 14.17 28.61
N GLY A 246 -14.63 14.70 27.58
CA GLY A 246 -15.29 16.01 27.57
C GLY A 246 -14.43 17.14 27.01
N HIS A 247 -13.21 16.85 26.53
CA HIS A 247 -12.33 17.79 25.84
C HIS A 247 -12.97 18.29 24.54
N LEU A 248 -12.58 19.46 24.06
CA LEU A 248 -13.27 20.15 22.97
C LEU A 248 -12.30 20.64 21.89
N THR A 249 -12.22 19.92 20.77
CA THR A 249 -11.56 20.40 19.55
C THR A 249 -12.53 21.30 18.78
N ARG A 250 -12.03 22.37 18.15
CA ARG A 250 -12.82 23.29 17.31
C ARG A 250 -12.22 23.42 15.92
N TYR A 251 -13.08 23.70 14.95
CA TYR A 251 -12.70 23.86 13.55
C TYR A 251 -13.30 25.14 12.98
N GLU A 252 -12.47 25.91 12.29
CA GLU A 252 -12.85 27.09 11.54
C GLU A 252 -12.56 26.85 10.06
N TYR A 253 -13.35 27.47 9.18
CA TYR A 253 -13.28 27.27 7.74
C TYR A 253 -12.76 28.53 7.04
N ALA A 254 -12.08 28.35 5.91
CA ALA A 254 -11.72 29.46 5.04
C ALA A 254 -12.98 30.14 4.48
N ASP A 255 -12.96 31.47 4.34
CA ASP A 255 -14.17 32.22 4.00
C ASP A 255 -14.68 31.86 2.58
N GLY A 256 -16.00 31.74 2.44
CA GLY A 256 -16.66 31.23 1.24
C GLY A 256 -16.36 29.76 0.86
N LEU A 257 -15.57 29.02 1.66
CA LEU A 257 -15.05 27.70 1.31
C LEU A 257 -15.53 26.59 2.26
N HIS A 258 -15.21 25.35 1.90
CA HIS A 258 -15.51 24.14 2.69
C HIS A 258 -14.26 23.49 3.29
N LEU A 259 -13.14 24.24 3.31
CA LEU A 259 -11.81 23.81 3.73
C LEU A 259 -11.49 24.39 5.11
N ILE A 260 -10.88 23.60 5.99
CA ILE A 260 -10.58 24.00 7.37
C ILE A 260 -9.41 24.99 7.35
N SER A 261 -9.60 26.24 7.76
CA SER A 261 -8.53 27.25 7.86
C SER A 261 -7.75 27.14 9.18
N ARG A 262 -8.41 26.67 10.24
CA ARG A 262 -7.80 26.48 11.56
C ARG A 262 -8.46 25.34 12.34
N ARG A 263 -7.63 24.51 12.97
CA ARG A 263 -7.99 23.59 14.05
C ARG A 263 -7.52 24.20 15.36
N ILE A 264 -8.36 24.20 16.39
CA ILE A 264 -8.00 24.55 17.76
C ILE A 264 -8.10 23.28 18.60
N ASN A 265 -6.99 22.88 19.19
CA ASN A 265 -6.84 21.65 19.96
C ASN A 265 -7.42 21.81 21.39
N ALA A 266 -7.58 20.69 22.09
CA ALA A 266 -8.21 20.63 23.41
C ALA A 266 -7.46 21.39 24.53
N ASP A 267 -6.15 21.58 24.39
CA ASP A 267 -5.30 22.35 25.31
C ASP A 267 -5.24 23.86 24.98
N GLY A 268 -5.86 24.28 23.86
CA GLY A 268 -5.83 25.65 23.36
C GLY A 268 -4.73 25.95 22.34
N THR A 269 -3.87 24.98 22.00
CA THR A 269 -2.96 25.09 20.84
C THR A 269 -3.75 25.07 19.52
N GLN A 270 -3.12 25.42 18.39
CA GLN A 270 -3.80 25.52 17.11
C GLN A 270 -2.90 25.13 15.93
N VAL A 271 -3.49 24.55 14.88
CA VAL A 271 -2.87 24.36 13.56
C VAL A 271 -3.64 25.23 12.56
N LYS A 272 -2.93 25.92 11.66
CA LYS A 272 -3.55 26.67 10.55
C LYS A 272 -3.23 26.04 9.21
N TYR A 273 -4.10 26.26 8.23
CA TYR A 273 -3.98 25.74 6.87
C TYR A 273 -4.28 26.83 5.85
N ARG A 274 -3.54 26.84 4.73
CA ARG A 274 -3.72 27.78 3.62
C ARG A 274 -4.03 27.08 2.30
N TYR A 275 -4.81 27.74 1.45
CA TYR A 275 -5.29 27.21 0.17
C TYR A 275 -5.16 28.27 -0.93
N ASP A 276 -3.94 28.80 -1.11
CA ASP A 276 -3.69 29.92 -2.05
C ASP A 276 -3.55 29.44 -3.51
N ASN A 277 -3.51 28.13 -3.76
CA ASN A 277 -3.43 27.54 -5.10
C ASN A 277 -4.76 27.63 -5.85
N ALA A 278 -4.71 27.83 -7.18
CA ALA A 278 -5.89 27.91 -8.05
C ALA A 278 -6.81 26.67 -8.02
N ARG A 279 -6.26 25.48 -7.79
CA ARG A 279 -7.02 24.22 -7.61
C ARG A 279 -7.50 24.00 -6.16
N LEU A 280 -7.40 25.03 -5.30
CA LEU A 280 -7.68 25.00 -3.86
C LEU A 280 -6.87 23.94 -3.07
N LEU A 281 -5.68 23.58 -3.57
CA LEU A 281 -4.75 22.68 -2.91
C LEU A 281 -4.13 23.34 -1.67
N LEU A 282 -3.77 22.53 -0.67
CA LEU A 282 -3.13 22.96 0.57
C LEU A 282 -1.73 23.52 0.27
N THR A 283 -1.50 24.81 0.47
CA THR A 283 -0.22 25.47 0.18
C THR A 283 0.69 25.63 1.40
N GLU A 284 0.13 25.70 2.61
CA GLU A 284 0.89 25.87 3.85
C GLU A 284 0.16 25.24 5.05
N ILE A 285 0.93 24.66 5.97
CA ILE A 285 0.51 24.29 7.33
C ILE A 285 1.34 25.12 8.32
N GLU A 286 0.70 25.84 9.23
CA GLU A 286 1.36 26.47 10.38
C GLU A 286 1.09 25.61 11.62
N ASN A 287 2.14 25.10 12.28
CA ASN A 287 2.01 24.22 13.44
C ASN A 287 1.77 25.00 14.76
N GLU A 288 1.60 24.25 15.86
CA GLU A 288 1.32 24.76 17.19
C GLU A 288 2.38 25.71 17.78
N VAL A 289 3.60 25.74 17.23
CA VAL A 289 4.68 26.68 17.62
C VAL A 289 4.93 27.80 16.61
N GLY A 290 4.24 27.81 15.47
CA GLY A 290 4.38 28.82 14.41
C GLY A 290 5.43 28.51 13.34
N GLU A 291 5.97 27.28 13.29
CA GLU A 291 6.77 26.82 12.16
C GLU A 291 5.85 26.49 10.97
N THR A 292 6.36 26.59 9.75
CA THR A 292 5.57 26.35 8.52
C THR A 292 6.08 25.15 7.72
N TYR A 293 5.14 24.38 7.18
CA TYR A 293 5.38 23.41 6.10
C TYR A 293 4.73 23.97 4.83
N GLN A 294 5.46 24.01 3.71
CA GLN A 294 4.99 24.62 2.46
C GLN A 294 4.93 23.61 1.31
N LEU A 295 3.96 23.79 0.41
CA LEU A 295 3.65 22.89 -0.70
C LEU A 295 3.46 23.68 -2.00
N ASP A 296 4.46 23.58 -2.89
CA ASP A 296 4.42 24.10 -4.25
C ASP A 296 3.88 23.04 -5.21
N TYR A 297 3.14 23.46 -6.24
CA TYR A 297 2.52 22.56 -7.21
C TYR A 297 2.94 22.87 -8.65
N HIS A 298 2.97 21.82 -9.48
CA HIS A 298 2.94 21.93 -10.94
C HIS A 298 1.50 22.30 -11.40
N PRO A 299 1.29 22.91 -12.58
CA PRO A 299 -0.04 23.31 -13.06
C PRO A 299 -1.07 22.18 -13.18
N ASN A 300 -0.63 20.93 -13.30
CA ASN A 300 -1.48 19.73 -13.30
C ASN A 300 -2.03 19.35 -11.90
N GLY A 301 -1.43 19.87 -10.82
CA GLY A 301 -1.78 19.57 -9.43
C GLY A 301 -0.86 18.58 -8.71
N LEU A 302 0.22 18.11 -9.35
CA LEU A 302 1.27 17.31 -8.69
C LEU A 302 2.20 18.20 -7.85
N ILE A 303 2.68 17.70 -6.71
CA ILE A 303 3.59 18.46 -5.83
C ILE A 303 4.91 18.69 -6.55
N ARG A 304 5.25 19.94 -6.82
CA ARG A 304 6.53 20.33 -7.44
C ARG A 304 7.66 20.35 -6.42
N GLN A 305 7.38 20.89 -5.24
CA GLN A 305 8.33 21.01 -4.14
C GLN A 305 7.58 21.04 -2.82
N GLU A 306 8.16 20.42 -1.80
CA GLU A 306 7.76 20.57 -0.40
C GLU A 306 8.90 21.26 0.38
N THR A 307 8.54 22.03 1.41
CA THR A 307 9.48 22.53 2.42
C THR A 307 8.99 22.10 3.80
N GLY A 308 9.81 21.36 4.55
CA GLY A 308 9.49 20.88 5.89
C GLY A 308 9.62 21.96 6.97
N PHE A 309 9.09 21.66 8.17
CA PHE A 309 9.20 22.54 9.36
C PHE A 309 10.66 22.81 9.78
N ASP A 310 11.61 21.97 9.38
CA ASP A 310 13.05 22.16 9.58
C ASP A 310 13.78 22.83 8.40
N GLY A 311 13.03 23.35 7.43
CA GLY A 311 13.56 24.05 6.25
C GLY A 311 14.12 23.14 5.14
N GLN A 312 14.13 21.81 5.33
CA GLN A 312 14.52 20.88 4.26
C GLN A 312 13.56 20.96 3.08
N ARG A 313 14.09 20.81 1.86
CA ARG A 313 13.27 20.83 0.63
C ARG A 313 13.41 19.54 -0.16
N THR A 314 12.28 19.00 -0.59
CA THR A 314 12.23 17.94 -1.60
C THR A 314 11.56 18.49 -2.85
N ALA A 315 12.20 18.38 -4.01
CA ALA A 315 11.64 18.69 -5.31
C ALA A 315 11.33 17.42 -6.10
N TYR A 316 10.27 17.46 -6.92
CA TYR A 316 9.80 16.31 -7.70
C TYR A 316 9.56 16.69 -9.17
N ALA A 317 10.08 15.86 -10.08
CA ALA A 317 9.78 15.91 -11.50
C ALA A 317 9.07 14.62 -11.94
N TYR A 318 8.08 14.79 -12.82
CA TYR A 318 7.19 13.72 -13.28
C TYR A 318 7.27 13.57 -14.80
N ASP A 319 6.88 12.39 -15.29
CA ASP A 319 6.56 12.20 -16.70
C ASP A 319 5.16 12.74 -17.03
N LEU A 320 4.79 12.70 -18.32
CA LEU A 320 3.48 13.17 -18.78
C LEU A 320 2.32 12.23 -18.39
N ASN A 321 2.60 11.06 -17.83
CA ASN A 321 1.59 10.19 -17.20
C ASN A 321 1.40 10.53 -15.70
N GLY A 322 2.20 11.44 -15.14
CA GLY A 322 2.21 11.79 -13.73
C GLY A 322 3.01 10.83 -12.85
N ASN A 323 3.80 9.92 -13.41
CA ASN A 323 4.71 9.09 -12.61
C ASN A 323 5.96 9.88 -12.24
N LEU A 324 6.49 9.64 -11.04
CA LEU A 324 7.75 10.24 -10.59
C LEU A 324 8.93 9.77 -11.46
N LEU A 325 9.70 10.72 -12.00
CA LEU A 325 10.96 10.53 -12.74
C LEU A 325 12.19 10.94 -11.91
N GLU A 326 12.09 11.98 -11.09
CA GLU A 326 13.19 12.50 -10.28
C GLU A 326 12.67 12.96 -8.91
N LYS A 327 13.33 12.50 -7.83
CA LYS A 327 13.23 13.09 -6.49
C LYS A 327 14.58 13.74 -6.18
N THR A 328 14.57 15.03 -5.87
CA THR A 328 15.78 15.79 -5.52
C THR A 328 15.61 16.37 -4.12
N GLU A 329 16.42 15.90 -3.18
CA GLU A 329 16.47 16.35 -1.80
C GLU A 329 17.58 17.39 -1.64
N HIS A 330 17.28 18.52 -1.01
CA HIS A 330 18.20 19.64 -0.82
C HIS A 330 18.61 19.76 0.65
N GLY A 331 19.90 19.64 0.92
CA GLY A 331 20.46 19.82 2.26
C GLY A 331 20.53 21.29 2.68
N ASP A 332 20.55 21.55 3.98
CA ASP A 332 20.73 22.92 4.53
C ASP A 332 22.12 23.53 4.24
N ASP A 333 23.13 22.70 3.94
CA ASP A 333 24.45 23.10 3.42
C ASP A 333 24.47 23.42 1.91
N GLY A 334 23.36 23.19 1.20
CA GLY A 334 23.24 23.34 -0.25
C GLY A 334 23.60 22.11 -1.08
N SER A 335 23.97 21.00 -0.45
CA SER A 335 24.15 19.70 -1.12
C SER A 335 22.83 19.15 -1.68
N GLN A 336 22.90 18.18 -2.60
CA GLN A 336 21.74 17.60 -3.26
C GLN A 336 21.86 16.09 -3.40
N LEU A 337 20.79 15.37 -3.09
CA LEU A 337 20.64 13.94 -3.32
C LEU A 337 19.55 13.72 -4.38
N VAL A 338 19.94 13.22 -5.56
CA VAL A 338 19.06 13.06 -6.72
C VAL A 338 18.81 11.58 -6.99
N THR A 339 17.59 11.11 -6.76
CA THR A 339 17.14 9.76 -7.13
C THR A 339 16.34 9.84 -8.43
N ARG A 340 16.68 8.98 -9.41
CA ARG A 340 15.98 8.89 -10.71
C ARG A 340 15.20 7.58 -10.82
N TYR A 341 14.11 7.61 -11.58
CA TYR A 341 13.19 6.50 -11.78
C TYR A 341 12.84 6.36 -13.26
N GLU A 342 12.83 5.14 -13.77
CA GLU A 342 12.51 4.80 -15.15
C GLU A 342 11.48 3.67 -15.18
N ARG A 343 10.53 3.75 -16.11
CA ARG A 343 9.33 2.90 -16.14
C ARG A 343 9.10 2.29 -17.51
N ASP A 344 8.40 1.16 -17.54
CA ASP A 344 7.87 0.59 -18.78
C ASP A 344 6.56 1.29 -19.21
N TYR A 345 6.03 0.87 -20.37
CA TYR A 345 4.75 1.37 -20.91
C TYR A 345 3.51 0.98 -20.07
N ALA A 346 3.66 0.17 -19.01
CA ALA A 346 2.62 -0.11 -18.02
C ALA A 346 2.80 0.73 -16.73
N GLY A 347 3.76 1.66 -16.71
CA GLY A 347 4.07 2.50 -15.55
C GLY A 347 4.88 1.80 -14.45
N ARG A 348 5.27 0.53 -14.64
CA ARG A 348 6.03 -0.24 -13.65
C ARG A 348 7.48 0.23 -13.61
N LEU A 349 8.04 0.38 -12.41
CA LEU A 349 9.42 0.82 -12.20
C LEU A 349 10.38 -0.27 -12.69
N VAL A 350 11.17 -0.01 -13.74
CA VAL A 350 12.16 -0.96 -14.29
C VAL A 350 13.60 -0.64 -13.88
N ARG A 351 13.90 0.63 -13.60
CA ARG A 351 15.19 1.05 -13.04
C ARG A 351 15.02 2.23 -12.06
N LYS A 352 15.77 2.19 -10.97
CA LYS A 352 15.96 3.29 -10.02
C LYS A 352 17.45 3.59 -9.90
N THR A 353 17.87 4.82 -10.14
CA THR A 353 19.26 5.27 -9.98
C THR A 353 19.37 6.12 -8.73
N LEU A 354 20.31 5.78 -7.86
CA LEU A 354 20.55 6.40 -6.56
C LEU A 354 21.51 7.62 -6.69
N PRO A 355 21.56 8.52 -5.68
CA PRO A 355 22.42 9.71 -5.73
C PRO A 355 23.93 9.43 -5.80
N ASP A 356 24.37 8.24 -5.40
CA ASP A 356 25.76 7.77 -5.51
C ASP A 356 26.09 7.14 -6.88
N GLY A 357 25.10 7.02 -7.78
CA GLY A 357 25.22 6.42 -9.09
C GLY A 357 24.91 4.92 -9.16
N ASN A 358 24.64 4.25 -8.02
CA ASN A 358 24.22 2.86 -8.01
C ASN A 358 22.81 2.70 -8.61
N THR A 359 22.52 1.55 -9.23
CA THR A 359 21.24 1.28 -9.91
C THR A 359 20.58 0.02 -9.39
N VAL A 360 19.29 0.13 -9.02
CA VAL A 360 18.41 -1.01 -8.82
C VAL A 360 17.64 -1.28 -10.11
N ALA A 361 17.71 -2.48 -10.65
CA ALA A 361 16.89 -2.99 -11.74
C ALA A 361 15.73 -3.84 -11.21
N TYR A 362 14.62 -3.85 -11.94
CA TYR A 362 13.41 -4.60 -11.62
C TYR A 362 12.90 -5.32 -12.89
N THR A 363 12.44 -6.56 -12.76
CA THR A 363 11.87 -7.33 -13.88
C THR A 363 10.47 -7.83 -13.57
N TYR A 364 9.63 -8.02 -14.59
CA TYR A 364 8.22 -8.42 -14.44
C TYR A 364 7.84 -9.53 -15.42
N ASP A 365 6.86 -10.35 -15.05
CA ASP A 365 6.18 -11.24 -15.99
C ASP A 365 5.13 -10.48 -16.82
N ARG A 366 4.59 -11.12 -17.87
CA ARG A 366 3.55 -10.53 -18.72
C ARG A 366 2.23 -10.26 -17.96
N ARG A 367 2.01 -10.82 -16.77
CA ARG A 367 0.82 -10.55 -15.96
C ARG A 367 1.01 -9.31 -15.07
N GLY A 368 2.23 -8.81 -14.94
CA GLY A 368 2.62 -7.69 -14.08
C GLY A 368 3.17 -8.09 -12.71
N ASN A 369 3.45 -9.38 -12.48
CA ASN A 369 4.07 -9.88 -11.26
C ASN A 369 5.58 -9.57 -11.27
N LEU A 370 6.14 -9.15 -10.14
CA LEU A 370 7.56 -8.78 -10.01
C LEU A 370 8.44 -10.03 -9.97
N LEU A 371 9.28 -10.28 -10.98
CA LEU A 371 10.11 -11.49 -11.06
C LEU A 371 11.45 -11.37 -10.34
N SER A 372 12.18 -10.26 -10.50
CA SER A 372 13.44 -10.00 -9.79
C SER A 372 13.65 -8.53 -9.43
N VAL A 373 14.49 -8.30 -8.42
CA VAL A 373 15.05 -6.99 -8.07
C VAL A 373 16.54 -7.14 -7.78
N GLU A 374 17.36 -6.33 -8.44
CA GLU A 374 18.82 -6.50 -8.46
C GLU A 374 19.54 -5.15 -8.36
N ASP A 375 20.41 -4.98 -7.36
CA ASP A 375 21.29 -3.81 -7.17
C ASP A 375 22.77 -4.11 -7.47
N GLY A 376 23.07 -5.31 -7.98
CA GLY A 376 24.45 -5.81 -8.18
C GLY A 376 25.12 -6.36 -6.91
N HIS A 377 24.41 -6.42 -5.77
CA HIS A 377 24.94 -6.91 -4.48
C HIS A 377 24.05 -7.98 -3.83
N TRP A 378 22.73 -7.84 -3.89
CA TRP A 378 21.77 -8.76 -3.28
C TRP A 378 20.53 -8.93 -4.17
N ALA A 379 20.57 -9.95 -5.03
CA ALA A 379 19.45 -10.30 -5.89
C ALA A 379 18.27 -10.87 -5.09
N LEU A 380 17.07 -10.41 -5.42
CA LEU A 380 15.79 -10.91 -4.94
C LEU A 380 15.03 -11.50 -6.14
N ALA A 381 14.35 -12.63 -5.97
CA ALA A 381 13.51 -13.21 -7.01
C ALA A 381 12.25 -13.89 -6.45
N TYR A 382 11.21 -13.98 -7.27
CA TYR A 382 9.87 -14.39 -6.83
C TYR A 382 9.21 -15.38 -7.81
N GLU A 383 8.59 -16.43 -7.27
CA GLU A 383 7.76 -17.39 -8.02
C GLU A 383 6.26 -17.15 -7.72
N TYR A 384 5.36 -17.36 -8.68
CA TYR A 384 3.91 -17.15 -8.52
C TYR A 384 3.06 -18.28 -9.10
N ASP A 385 1.82 -18.43 -8.61
CA ASP A 385 0.82 -19.36 -9.14
C ASP A 385 -0.09 -18.77 -10.24
N LYS A 386 -1.20 -19.44 -10.56
CA LYS A 386 -2.17 -19.01 -11.59
C LYS A 386 -3.17 -17.97 -11.10
N GLN A 387 -3.17 -17.67 -9.80
CA GLN A 387 -3.96 -16.62 -9.15
C GLN A 387 -3.10 -15.37 -8.88
N ASN A 388 -1.82 -15.40 -9.28
CA ASN A 388 -0.79 -14.41 -8.92
C ASN A 388 -0.51 -14.35 -7.40
N ARG A 389 -0.74 -15.44 -6.66
CA ARG A 389 -0.25 -15.58 -5.28
C ARG A 389 1.20 -16.04 -5.30
N LEU A 390 1.96 -15.65 -4.29
CA LEU A 390 3.40 -15.85 -4.19
C LEU A 390 3.72 -17.29 -3.76
N THR A 391 4.50 -18.04 -4.54
CA THR A 391 4.86 -19.44 -4.22
C THR A 391 6.29 -19.59 -3.69
N ALA A 392 7.18 -18.64 -3.98
CA ALA A 392 8.52 -18.57 -3.36
C ALA A 392 9.09 -17.14 -3.32
N GLU A 393 9.94 -16.88 -2.31
CA GLU A 393 10.87 -15.73 -2.27
C GLU A 393 12.30 -16.25 -2.18
N HIS A 394 13.16 -15.82 -3.09
CA HIS A 394 14.60 -16.11 -3.09
C HIS A 394 15.38 -14.86 -2.70
N GLN A 395 16.32 -14.99 -1.76
CA GLN A 395 17.21 -13.90 -1.36
C GLN A 395 18.46 -14.45 -0.67
N GLY A 396 19.63 -13.95 -1.09
CA GLY A 396 20.92 -14.32 -0.50
C GLY A 396 21.14 -15.83 -0.38
N TRP A 397 21.28 -16.31 0.86
CA TRP A 397 21.59 -17.71 1.19
C TRP A 397 20.39 -18.67 1.24
N GLY A 398 19.16 -18.21 1.00
CA GLY A 398 17.97 -19.01 1.28
C GLY A 398 16.74 -18.77 0.40
N THR A 399 15.66 -19.48 0.69
CA THR A 399 14.40 -19.41 -0.04
C THR A 399 13.21 -19.75 0.86
N LEU A 400 12.20 -18.88 0.88
CA LEU A 400 10.87 -19.22 1.42
C LEU A 400 10.03 -19.91 0.37
N ARG A 401 9.17 -20.85 0.78
CA ARG A 401 8.16 -21.44 -0.11
C ARG A 401 6.79 -21.50 0.56
N TYR A 402 5.76 -21.19 -0.22
CA TYR A 402 4.39 -20.98 0.23
C TYR A 402 3.46 -22.03 -0.38
N GLY A 403 2.41 -22.39 0.36
CA GLY A 403 1.28 -23.17 -0.13
C GLY A 403 -0.02 -22.64 0.46
N TYR A 404 -1.06 -22.54 -0.35
CA TYR A 404 -2.36 -21.96 0.03
C TYR A 404 -3.47 -23.01 0.00
N ASP A 405 -4.48 -22.83 0.84
CA ASP A 405 -5.69 -23.65 0.81
C ASP A 405 -6.68 -23.21 -0.29
N ALA A 406 -7.83 -23.88 -0.33
CA ALA A 406 -8.92 -23.64 -1.28
C ALA A 406 -9.63 -22.29 -1.09
N CYS A 407 -9.57 -21.69 0.11
CA CYS A 407 -10.07 -20.33 0.37
C CYS A 407 -9.01 -19.26 0.06
N GLY A 408 -7.76 -19.67 -0.15
CA GLY A 408 -6.63 -18.80 -0.46
C GLY A 408 -5.82 -18.34 0.75
N GLN A 409 -6.06 -18.92 1.94
CA GLN A 409 -5.27 -18.61 3.13
C GLN A 409 -3.92 -19.35 3.08
N LEU A 410 -2.91 -18.80 3.75
CA LEU A 410 -1.58 -19.42 3.83
C LEU A 410 -1.67 -20.70 4.68
N GLN A 411 -1.54 -21.87 4.05
CA GLN A 411 -1.62 -23.17 4.72
C GLN A 411 -0.25 -23.74 5.08
N HIS A 412 0.76 -23.52 4.22
CA HIS A 412 2.11 -24.06 4.41
C HIS A 412 3.19 -22.99 4.18
N LEU A 413 4.16 -22.93 5.09
CA LEU A 413 5.36 -22.11 4.94
C LEU A 413 6.60 -22.96 5.21
N ARG A 414 7.53 -23.00 4.24
CA ARG A 414 8.86 -23.60 4.42
C ARG A 414 9.88 -22.49 4.61
N LEU A 415 10.58 -22.54 5.74
CA LEU A 415 11.63 -21.59 6.13
C LEU A 415 12.95 -21.85 5.38
N PRO A 416 13.87 -20.87 5.35
CA PRO A 416 15.14 -20.96 4.63
C PRO A 416 16.05 -22.12 5.08
N ASP A 417 16.01 -22.45 6.37
CA ASP A 417 16.72 -23.54 7.02
C ASP A 417 16.00 -24.91 6.87
N ASN A 418 14.97 -24.98 6.01
CA ASN A 418 14.13 -26.15 5.75
C ASN A 418 13.16 -26.55 6.89
N ASN A 419 13.03 -25.77 7.98
CA ASN A 419 11.90 -25.90 8.90
C ASN A 419 10.55 -25.72 8.16
N ARG A 420 9.50 -26.39 8.63
CA ARG A 420 8.18 -26.40 7.98
C ARG A 420 7.09 -26.02 8.97
N LEU A 421 6.23 -25.10 8.54
CA LEU A 421 5.05 -24.68 9.27
C LEU A 421 3.80 -25.10 8.51
N THR A 422 2.82 -25.62 9.23
CA THR A 422 1.43 -25.76 8.75
C THR A 422 0.55 -24.86 9.59
N PHE A 423 -0.27 -24.05 8.94
CA PHE A 423 -1.32 -23.24 9.55
C PHE A 423 -2.66 -23.90 9.22
N ASN A 424 -3.33 -24.44 10.23
CA ASN A 424 -4.65 -25.04 10.06
C ASN A 424 -5.70 -24.00 10.44
N HIS A 425 -6.67 -23.74 9.57
CA HIS A 425 -7.76 -22.80 9.80
C HIS A 425 -9.08 -23.54 10.09
N ASP A 426 -9.84 -23.03 11.06
CA ASP A 426 -11.23 -23.38 11.29
C ASP A 426 -12.12 -22.78 10.20
N LYS A 427 -13.35 -23.30 10.08
CA LYS A 427 -14.34 -22.78 9.13
C LYS A 427 -14.63 -21.30 9.34
N GLY A 428 -14.61 -20.54 8.26
CA GLY A 428 -14.68 -19.08 8.29
C GLY A 428 -13.34 -18.39 8.50
N GLY A 429 -12.23 -19.15 8.53
CA GLY A 429 -10.87 -18.68 8.31
C GLY A 429 -10.07 -18.26 9.54
N HIS A 430 -10.52 -18.60 10.75
CA HIS A 430 -9.72 -18.38 11.96
C HIS A 430 -8.60 -19.40 12.08
N LEU A 431 -7.43 -18.96 12.57
CA LEU A 431 -6.33 -19.88 12.87
C LEU A 431 -6.73 -20.79 14.04
N ALA A 432 -6.64 -22.11 13.84
CA ALA A 432 -6.95 -23.12 14.84
C ALA A 432 -5.67 -23.72 15.46
N THR A 433 -4.68 -24.07 14.63
CA THR A 433 -3.35 -24.51 15.10
C THR A 433 -2.23 -24.06 14.17
N VAL A 434 -1.03 -23.91 14.76
CA VAL A 434 0.24 -23.89 14.02
C VAL A 434 1.02 -25.14 14.39
N GLU A 435 1.54 -25.85 13.39
CA GLU A 435 2.46 -26.97 13.57
C GLU A 435 3.88 -26.57 13.14
N LEU A 436 4.89 -27.07 13.85
CA LEU A 436 6.30 -27.01 13.45
C LEU A 436 6.78 -28.45 13.16
N ASN A 437 7.20 -28.69 11.92
CA ASN A 437 7.69 -29.99 11.43
C ASN A 437 6.74 -31.18 11.68
N GLY A 438 5.42 -30.93 11.75
CA GLY A 438 4.40 -31.94 12.05
C GLY A 438 4.16 -32.21 13.54
N SER A 439 4.74 -31.40 14.43
CA SER A 439 4.39 -31.34 15.86
C SER A 439 3.59 -30.06 16.15
N LEU A 440 2.61 -30.12 17.04
CA LEU A 440 1.86 -28.93 17.47
C LEU A 440 2.79 -27.89 18.10
N LEU A 441 2.76 -26.65 17.60
CA LEU A 441 3.49 -25.51 18.15
C LEU A 441 2.56 -24.63 19.00
N THR A 442 1.38 -24.30 18.47
CA THR A 442 0.33 -23.56 19.19
C THR A 442 -1.06 -24.03 18.79
N SER A 443 -2.00 -24.01 19.74
CA SER A 443 -3.44 -24.11 19.47
C SER A 443 -4.13 -22.81 19.88
N HIS A 444 -5.23 -22.48 19.21
CA HIS A 444 -5.91 -21.20 19.30
C HIS A 444 -7.42 -21.44 19.35
N LEU A 445 -8.14 -20.70 20.19
CA LEU A 445 -9.60 -20.79 20.27
C LEU A 445 -10.22 -19.39 20.15
N PHE A 446 -11.00 -19.20 19.09
CA PHE A 446 -11.68 -17.95 18.77
C PHE A 446 -13.14 -17.97 19.20
N HIS A 447 -13.64 -16.84 19.71
CA HIS A 447 -15.06 -16.57 19.92
C HIS A 447 -15.40 -15.22 19.31
N ALA A 448 -16.46 -15.16 18.51
CA ALA A 448 -16.91 -13.94 17.83
C ALA A 448 -15.83 -13.22 16.98
N GLY A 449 -14.77 -13.91 16.55
CA GLY A 449 -13.61 -13.29 15.87
C GLY A 449 -12.43 -12.88 16.75
N ARG A 450 -12.51 -13.07 18.08
CA ARG A 450 -11.41 -12.82 19.02
C ARG A 450 -10.87 -14.10 19.64
N GLU A 451 -9.56 -14.20 19.70
CA GLU A 451 -8.88 -15.26 20.45
C GLU A 451 -9.16 -15.10 21.95
N HIS A 452 -9.72 -16.12 22.59
CA HIS A 452 -9.97 -16.12 24.04
C HIS A 452 -9.17 -17.19 24.78
N GLN A 453 -8.62 -18.18 24.07
CA GLN A 453 -7.60 -19.09 24.60
C GLN A 453 -6.49 -19.34 23.58
N ARG A 454 -5.25 -19.51 24.09
CA ARG A 454 -4.07 -19.91 23.32
C ARG A 454 -3.24 -20.92 24.11
N GLU A 455 -2.89 -22.04 23.50
CA GLU A 455 -1.96 -23.03 24.03
C GLU A 455 -0.56 -22.84 23.42
N GLN A 456 0.46 -22.86 24.27
CA GLN A 456 1.87 -22.64 23.92
C GLN A 456 2.73 -23.57 24.79
N GLY A 457 3.02 -24.77 24.26
CA GLY A 457 3.55 -25.87 25.07
C GLY A 457 2.55 -26.27 26.17
N GLN A 458 3.03 -26.47 27.40
CA GLN A 458 2.19 -26.77 28.57
C GLN A 458 1.40 -25.56 29.11
N LEU A 459 1.53 -24.36 28.52
CA LEU A 459 0.88 -23.14 28.99
C LEU A 459 -0.40 -22.85 28.23
N LEU A 460 -1.48 -22.55 28.97
CA LEU A 460 -2.75 -22.08 28.44
C LEU A 460 -2.98 -20.63 28.88
N SER A 461 -2.90 -19.71 27.92
CA SER A 461 -3.33 -18.31 28.05
C SER A 461 -4.84 -18.22 27.89
N HIS A 462 -5.48 -17.39 28.72
CA HIS A 462 -6.89 -16.99 28.63
C HIS A 462 -6.96 -15.47 28.45
N TYR A 463 -7.76 -15.00 27.50
CA TYR A 463 -7.97 -13.58 27.23
C TYR A 463 -9.44 -13.21 27.47
N HIS A 464 -9.65 -12.15 28.25
CA HIS A 464 -10.96 -11.58 28.55
C HIS A 464 -11.00 -10.11 28.13
N TYR A 465 -12.12 -9.69 27.55
CA TYR A 465 -12.32 -8.36 27.00
C TYR A 465 -13.36 -7.57 27.82
N ASP A 466 -13.32 -6.24 27.77
CA ASP A 466 -14.35 -5.37 28.36
C ASP A 466 -15.52 -5.10 27.40
N ASP A 467 -16.52 -4.33 27.85
CA ASP A 467 -17.73 -4.01 27.07
C ASP A 467 -17.46 -3.17 25.80
N GLN A 468 -16.30 -2.51 25.69
CA GLN A 468 -15.83 -1.86 24.45
C GLN A 468 -14.98 -2.81 23.59
N ASN A 469 -14.91 -4.08 23.96
CA ASN A 469 -14.08 -5.10 23.33
C ASN A 469 -12.58 -4.72 23.30
N ARG A 470 -12.03 -4.23 24.41
CA ARG A 470 -10.58 -4.04 24.64
C ARG A 470 -10.06 -5.14 25.56
N LEU A 471 -8.79 -5.54 25.44
CA LEU A 471 -8.24 -6.61 26.30
C LEU A 471 -8.23 -6.14 27.76
N HIS A 472 -9.04 -6.75 28.62
CA HIS A 472 -9.19 -6.38 30.02
C HIS A 472 -8.39 -7.30 30.96
N ALA A 473 -8.29 -8.59 30.65
CA ALA A 473 -7.41 -9.50 31.40
C ALA A 473 -6.74 -10.54 30.51
N HIS A 474 -5.50 -10.87 30.83
CA HIS A 474 -4.75 -12.00 30.28
C HIS A 474 -4.22 -12.85 31.44
N ALA A 475 -4.63 -14.10 31.54
CA ALA A 475 -4.21 -15.01 32.61
C ALA A 475 -3.52 -16.24 32.01
N VAL A 476 -2.37 -16.63 32.56
CA VAL A 476 -1.59 -17.78 32.08
C VAL A 476 -1.64 -18.90 33.12
N THR A 477 -1.96 -20.09 32.66
CA THR A 477 -2.20 -21.28 33.49
C THR A 477 -1.40 -22.49 33.02
N GLN A 478 -1.02 -23.37 33.94
CA GLN A 478 -0.38 -24.66 33.66
C GLN A 478 -1.00 -25.74 34.55
N GLN A 479 -1.51 -26.82 33.93
CA GLN A 479 -2.16 -27.94 34.63
C GLN A 479 -3.29 -27.47 35.59
N GLY A 480 -4.00 -26.40 35.24
CA GLY A 480 -5.07 -25.79 36.04
C GLY A 480 -4.61 -24.80 37.13
N ASN A 481 -3.31 -24.64 37.36
CA ASN A 481 -2.76 -23.65 38.29
C ASN A 481 -2.52 -22.31 37.57
N HIS A 482 -2.88 -21.18 38.19
CA HIS A 482 -2.50 -19.86 37.69
C HIS A 482 -1.01 -19.59 37.95
N LEU A 483 -0.27 -19.22 36.91
CA LEU A 483 1.14 -18.83 37.01
C LEU A 483 1.29 -17.31 37.17
N TYR A 484 0.57 -16.55 36.34
CA TYR A 484 0.51 -15.09 36.43
C TYR A 484 -0.71 -14.54 35.69
N GLN A 485 -1.06 -13.29 35.99
CA GLN A 485 -2.16 -12.57 35.35
C GLN A 485 -1.80 -11.10 35.14
N ARG A 486 -2.33 -10.53 34.06
CA ARG A 486 -2.37 -9.11 33.72
C ARG A 486 -3.83 -8.65 33.72
N GLN A 487 -4.12 -7.53 34.37
CA GLN A 487 -5.38 -6.78 34.22
C GLN A 487 -5.07 -5.39 33.66
N TYR A 488 -5.86 -4.97 32.68
CA TYR A 488 -5.75 -3.70 31.99
C TYR A 488 -7.04 -2.90 32.20
N ASP A 489 -6.93 -1.68 32.72
CA ASP A 489 -8.05 -0.75 32.86
C ASP A 489 -7.79 0.50 32.00
N TYR A 490 -8.79 0.93 31.24
CA TYR A 490 -8.70 2.04 30.30
C TYR A 490 -9.40 3.30 30.81
N ASP A 491 -9.01 4.48 30.30
CA ASP A 491 -9.80 5.69 30.46
C ASP A 491 -10.97 5.75 29.45
N LYS A 492 -11.78 6.82 29.53
CA LYS A 492 -12.96 6.98 28.66
C LYS A 492 -12.63 7.21 27.19
N ALA A 493 -11.43 7.73 26.87
CA ALA A 493 -10.95 7.91 25.50
C ALA A 493 -10.24 6.66 24.94
N GLY A 494 -10.15 5.60 25.74
CA GLY A 494 -9.55 4.31 25.38
C GLY A 494 -8.05 4.21 25.64
N ASN A 495 -7.41 5.17 26.31
CA ASN A 495 -5.99 5.04 26.67
C ASN A 495 -5.85 4.08 27.86
N LEU A 496 -4.80 3.25 27.89
CA LEU A 496 -4.51 2.41 29.05
C LEU A 496 -4.23 3.29 30.27
N ALA A 497 -5.08 3.24 31.30
CA ALA A 497 -4.94 4.04 32.52
C ALA A 497 -4.18 3.28 33.62
N ARG A 498 -4.34 1.95 33.66
CA ARG A 498 -3.62 1.07 34.60
C ARG A 498 -3.37 -0.31 33.99
N LEU A 499 -2.22 -0.88 34.31
CA LEU A 499 -1.92 -2.32 34.21
C LEU A 499 -1.60 -2.85 35.63
N ILE A 500 -2.16 -4.00 35.99
CA ILE A 500 -1.75 -4.79 37.16
C ILE A 500 -1.18 -6.11 36.65
N ASP A 501 0.12 -6.35 36.83
CA ASP A 501 0.79 -7.61 36.49
C ASP A 501 1.23 -8.30 37.79
N THR A 502 0.82 -9.56 38.01
CA THR A 502 1.12 -10.30 39.25
C THR A 502 2.61 -10.58 39.46
N ARG A 503 3.44 -10.47 38.42
CA ARG A 503 4.91 -10.56 38.48
C ARG A 503 5.59 -9.19 38.51
N LYS A 504 5.03 -8.19 37.81
CA LYS A 504 5.69 -6.88 37.52
C LYS A 504 5.09 -5.66 38.24
N GLY A 505 4.06 -5.85 39.05
CA GLY A 505 3.47 -4.82 39.92
C GLY A 505 2.29 -4.03 39.31
N GLU A 506 1.91 -2.93 39.97
CA GLU A 506 0.92 -1.98 39.44
C GLU A 506 1.63 -0.88 38.65
N HIS A 507 1.13 -0.62 37.44
CA HIS A 507 1.62 0.37 36.49
C HIS A 507 0.47 1.36 36.24
N ARG A 508 0.68 2.66 36.44
CA ARG A 508 -0.36 3.69 36.22
C ARG A 508 0.11 4.75 35.23
N TYR A 509 -0.75 5.09 34.28
CA TYR A 509 -0.43 6.03 33.21
C TYR A 509 -1.29 7.29 33.33
N ARG A 510 -0.79 8.43 32.82
CA ARG A 510 -1.57 9.68 32.77
C ARG A 510 -1.31 10.42 31.46
N TYR A 511 -2.35 11.08 30.96
CA TYR A 511 -2.35 11.76 29.68
C TYR A 511 -2.64 13.26 29.83
N ASP A 512 -2.21 14.06 28.85
CA ASP A 512 -2.64 15.45 28.68
C ASP A 512 -3.96 15.54 27.88
N PRO A 513 -4.53 16.74 27.67
CA PRO A 513 -5.75 16.90 26.87
C PRO A 513 -5.61 16.51 25.39
N LEU A 514 -4.39 16.29 24.89
CA LEU A 514 -4.11 15.79 23.54
C LEU A 514 -3.90 14.26 23.52
N GLN A 515 -4.19 13.58 24.63
CA GLN A 515 -4.04 12.14 24.84
C GLN A 515 -2.58 11.65 24.77
N ARG A 516 -1.59 12.55 24.95
CA ARG A 516 -0.15 12.24 24.98
C ARG A 516 0.27 11.80 26.38
N LEU A 517 1.13 10.79 26.48
CA LEU A 517 1.58 10.22 27.76
C LEU A 517 2.46 11.21 28.53
N THR A 518 2.10 11.56 29.77
CA THR A 518 2.84 12.48 30.65
C THR A 518 3.54 11.79 31.82
N ARG A 519 3.06 10.60 32.22
CA ARG A 519 3.61 9.81 33.35
C ARG A 519 3.42 8.32 33.15
N ALA A 520 4.42 7.55 33.55
CA ALA A 520 4.28 6.12 33.87
C ALA A 520 4.77 5.88 35.31
N ASP A 521 3.86 5.50 36.20
CA ASP A 521 4.11 5.27 37.63
C ASP A 521 4.15 3.75 37.89
N HIS A 522 5.35 3.15 37.96
CA HIS A 522 5.55 1.72 38.21
C HIS A 522 5.79 1.41 39.70
N SER A 523 5.07 0.43 40.28
CA SER A 523 5.17 0.10 41.72
C SER A 523 6.38 -0.76 42.10
N GLN A 524 7.15 -1.25 41.12
CA GLN A 524 8.33 -2.11 41.29
C GLN A 524 9.50 -1.69 40.40
N ASP A 525 9.47 -0.47 39.85
CA ASP A 525 10.47 0.05 38.91
C ASP A 525 10.51 1.59 38.94
N VAL A 526 11.31 2.20 38.07
CA VAL A 526 11.45 3.65 37.92
C VAL A 526 10.11 4.31 37.51
N GLN A 527 9.89 5.52 38.03
CA GLN A 527 8.72 6.37 37.78
C GLN A 527 9.08 7.43 36.73
N GLU A 528 8.56 7.30 35.52
CA GLU A 528 8.98 8.10 34.36
C GLU A 528 8.18 9.40 34.20
N ARG A 529 8.83 10.48 33.75
CA ARG A 529 8.20 11.80 33.57
C ARG A 529 8.42 12.34 32.17
N PHE A 530 7.33 12.72 31.50
CA PHE A 530 7.35 13.17 30.10
C PHE A 530 6.76 14.57 29.98
N GLY A 531 7.56 15.48 29.42
CA GLY A 531 7.08 16.74 28.85
C GLY A 531 6.81 16.56 27.37
N HIS A 532 5.94 17.41 26.82
CA HIS A 532 5.74 17.56 25.39
C HIS A 532 5.72 19.04 25.06
N ASP A 533 6.39 19.46 23.99
CA ASP A 533 6.18 20.81 23.44
C ASP A 533 4.83 20.89 22.67
N PRO A 534 4.40 22.09 22.22
CA PRO A 534 3.17 22.20 21.45
C PRO A 534 3.20 21.43 20.12
N ALA A 535 4.36 21.26 19.49
CA ALA A 535 4.57 20.52 18.23
C ALA A 535 4.69 18.98 18.42
N GLY A 536 4.45 18.47 19.63
CA GLY A 536 4.45 17.02 19.92
C GLY A 536 5.82 16.39 20.14
N ASN A 537 6.88 17.19 20.34
CA ASN A 537 8.19 16.68 20.68
C ASN A 537 8.23 16.19 22.12
N LEU A 538 8.47 14.89 22.29
CA LEU A 538 8.72 14.27 23.59
C LEU A 538 10.01 14.79 24.23
N LEU A 539 9.91 15.20 25.49
CA LEU A 539 11.00 15.65 26.34
C LEU A 539 11.06 14.76 27.60
N MET A 540 12.20 14.10 27.85
CA MET A 540 12.37 13.18 28.98
C MET A 540 12.79 13.96 30.22
N GLN A 541 11.91 14.04 31.23
CA GLN A 541 12.12 14.89 32.43
C GLN A 541 12.85 14.17 33.58
N ASP A 542 13.50 13.04 33.29
CA ASP A 542 14.18 12.20 34.29
C ASP A 542 15.57 12.74 34.69
N GLY A 543 16.04 13.85 34.12
CA GLY A 543 17.37 14.44 34.38
C GLY A 543 17.42 15.98 34.35
N PRO A 544 18.41 16.62 34.99
CA PRO A 544 18.53 18.07 35.05
C PRO A 544 19.30 18.66 33.86
N GLY A 545 18.68 19.58 33.13
CA GLY A 545 19.31 20.39 32.08
C GLY A 545 18.27 21.16 31.26
N PRO A 546 18.69 21.84 30.18
CA PRO A 546 17.77 22.39 29.19
C PRO A 546 17.33 21.29 28.20
N ASP A 547 16.09 21.41 27.72
CA ASP A 547 15.63 20.79 26.49
C ASP A 547 15.60 21.85 25.39
N ILE A 548 16.15 21.56 24.21
CA ILE A 548 16.09 22.46 23.03
C ILE A 548 15.72 21.66 21.78
N VAL A 549 14.68 22.11 21.07
CA VAL A 549 14.17 21.56 19.82
C VAL A 549 14.05 22.68 18.77
N ALA A 550 14.29 22.37 17.50
CA ALA A 550 13.97 23.24 16.37
C ALA A 550 13.61 22.40 15.13
N GLY A 551 12.51 22.67 14.43
CA GLY A 551 12.06 21.86 13.30
C GLY A 551 11.84 20.38 13.66
N ASN A 552 11.40 20.10 14.89
CA ASN A 552 11.34 18.78 15.52
C ASN A 552 12.71 18.05 15.71
N ARG A 553 13.84 18.62 15.30
CA ARG A 553 15.20 18.12 15.60
C ARG A 553 15.51 18.40 17.09
N LEU A 554 15.86 17.38 17.87
CA LEU A 554 16.22 17.52 19.29
C LEU A 554 17.69 17.89 19.40
N MET A 555 18.01 19.13 19.80
CA MET A 555 19.38 19.66 19.78
C MET A 555 20.13 19.43 21.11
N ILE A 556 19.42 19.54 22.24
CA ILE A 556 19.94 19.32 23.60
C ILE A 556 18.86 18.65 24.45
N GLN A 557 19.27 17.69 25.29
CA GLN A 557 18.47 17.14 26.39
C GLN A 557 19.39 16.79 27.57
N GLY A 558 19.25 17.47 28.71
CA GLY A 558 20.10 17.21 29.88
C GLY A 558 21.56 17.62 29.64
N ASP A 559 22.49 16.66 29.66
CA ASP A 559 23.89 16.84 29.24
C ASP A 559 24.20 16.24 27.84
N HIS A 560 23.19 15.68 27.16
CA HIS A 560 23.33 15.17 25.79
C HIS A 560 23.11 16.29 24.77
N HIS A 561 24.03 16.41 23.83
CA HIS A 561 23.99 17.30 22.67
C HIS A 561 23.98 16.48 21.38
N TYR A 562 23.16 16.90 20.42
CA TYR A 562 22.92 16.17 19.18
C TYR A 562 23.32 17.01 17.97
N ASP A 563 24.13 16.43 17.06
CA ASP A 563 24.43 17.01 15.74
C ASP A 563 23.67 16.23 14.66
N TYR A 564 23.05 16.97 13.73
CA TYR A 564 22.40 16.44 12.54
C TYR A 564 23.21 16.76 11.28
N ASP A 565 23.06 15.96 10.23
CA ASP A 565 23.52 16.32 8.88
C ASP A 565 22.53 17.29 8.19
N ALA A 566 22.89 17.71 6.98
CA ALA A 566 22.12 18.65 6.18
C ALA A 566 20.73 18.12 5.76
N PHE A 567 20.48 16.82 5.91
CA PHE A 567 19.22 16.13 5.61
C PHE A 567 18.46 15.69 6.87
N GLY A 568 18.88 16.18 8.06
CA GLY A 568 18.21 15.89 9.33
C GLY A 568 18.47 14.49 9.87
N ASN A 569 19.48 13.77 9.41
CA ASN A 569 19.89 12.50 10.03
C ASN A 569 20.80 12.79 11.23
N LEU A 570 20.55 12.16 12.39
CA LEU A 570 21.38 12.33 13.58
C LEU A 570 22.77 11.72 13.35
N ILE A 571 23.81 12.53 13.14
CA ILE A 571 25.18 12.08 12.90
C ILE A 571 26.05 11.99 14.15
N ARG A 572 25.74 12.73 15.23
CA ARG A 572 26.45 12.59 16.51
C ARG A 572 25.55 12.77 17.72
N GLU A 573 25.79 11.95 18.73
CA GLU A 573 25.44 12.22 20.13
C GLU A 573 26.74 12.55 20.88
N ARG A 574 26.74 13.61 21.70
CA ARG A 574 27.88 13.99 22.54
C ARG A 574 27.40 14.26 23.96
N ARG A 575 28.13 13.78 24.98
CA ARG A 575 27.77 13.98 26.39
C ARG A 575 28.98 14.00 27.33
N GLY A 576 28.72 14.22 28.62
CA GLY A 576 29.73 14.26 29.67
C GLY A 576 30.63 15.50 29.60
N LYS A 577 31.54 15.59 30.57
CA LYS A 577 32.37 16.80 30.78
C LYS A 577 33.18 17.16 29.53
N GLY A 578 32.88 18.32 28.94
CA GLY A 578 33.55 18.80 27.73
C GLY A 578 33.20 18.02 26.45
N HIS A 579 32.04 17.36 26.40
CA HIS A 579 31.55 16.60 25.24
C HIS A 579 32.50 15.46 24.82
N SER A 580 33.18 14.85 25.81
CA SER A 580 34.25 13.88 25.61
C SER A 580 33.77 12.45 25.31
N LEU A 581 32.49 12.16 25.54
CA LEU A 581 31.87 10.90 25.12
C LEU A 581 31.05 11.17 23.86
N VAL A 582 31.51 10.67 22.71
CA VAL A 582 30.87 10.87 21.40
C VAL A 582 30.45 9.53 20.80
N THR A 583 29.17 9.40 20.45
CA THR A 583 28.66 8.36 19.54
C THR A 583 28.53 8.98 18.15
N GLU A 584 29.10 8.37 17.12
CA GLU A 584 28.96 8.81 15.73
C GLU A 584 28.12 7.82 14.91
N TYR A 585 27.28 8.35 14.02
CA TYR A 585 26.40 7.61 13.12
C TYR A 585 26.75 7.96 11.66
N ARG A 586 26.63 7.00 10.74
CA ARG A 586 26.95 7.18 9.31
C ARG A 586 25.83 6.63 8.44
N TYR A 587 25.44 7.36 7.41
CA TYR A 587 24.32 7.07 6.52
C TYR A 587 24.78 6.88 5.07
N ASP A 588 23.97 6.17 4.28
CA ASP A 588 24.12 6.13 2.81
C ASP A 588 23.26 7.20 2.11
N CYS A 589 23.34 7.22 0.77
CA CYS A 589 22.57 8.11 -0.10
C CYS A 589 21.05 7.91 -0.06
N GLN A 590 20.55 6.93 0.72
CA GLN A 590 19.13 6.66 0.95
C GLN A 590 18.72 6.92 2.41
N HIS A 591 19.56 7.60 3.20
CA HIS A 591 19.36 7.87 4.64
C HIS A 591 19.27 6.60 5.50
N ARG A 592 19.81 5.46 5.03
CA ARG A 592 19.90 4.22 5.82
C ARG A 592 21.17 4.24 6.65
N LEU A 593 21.09 3.92 7.94
CA LEU A 593 22.23 3.88 8.85
C LEU A 593 23.18 2.75 8.44
N ILE A 594 24.35 3.05 7.86
CA ILE A 594 25.36 2.07 7.43
C ILE A 594 26.44 1.80 8.48
N GLY A 595 26.48 2.57 9.58
CA GLY A 595 27.32 2.19 10.71
C GLY A 595 27.31 3.16 11.89
N VAL A 596 27.86 2.68 13.01
CA VAL A 596 27.97 3.39 14.29
C VAL A 596 29.41 3.30 14.81
N THR A 597 29.85 4.29 15.56
CA THR A 597 31.07 4.27 16.37
C THR A 597 30.74 4.76 17.78
N LYS A 598 30.97 3.93 18.80
CA LYS A 598 30.73 4.29 20.21
C LYS A 598 31.94 5.03 20.83
N PRO A 599 31.77 5.74 21.98
CA PRO A 599 32.86 6.45 22.67
C PRO A 599 34.07 5.60 23.09
N ASN A 600 33.93 4.28 23.15
CA ASN A 600 35.01 3.32 23.45
C ASN A 600 35.80 2.88 22.20
N GLY A 601 35.47 3.40 21.00
CA GLY A 601 36.07 3.01 19.73
C GLY A 601 35.46 1.77 19.07
N GLN A 602 34.47 1.12 19.71
CA GLN A 602 33.74 0.00 19.11
C GLN A 602 32.95 0.47 17.88
N THR A 603 33.05 -0.28 16.78
CA THR A 603 32.35 0.03 15.52
C THR A 603 31.39 -1.07 15.11
N ALA A 604 30.29 -0.65 14.49
CA ALA A 604 29.33 -1.51 13.82
C ALA A 604 29.11 -1.01 12.39
N SER A 605 28.81 -1.92 11.46
CA SER A 605 28.37 -1.60 10.10
C SER A 605 27.18 -2.44 9.68
N TYR A 606 26.34 -1.89 8.79
CA TYR A 606 25.07 -2.46 8.38
C TYR A 606 24.96 -2.51 6.85
N ARG A 607 24.26 -3.51 6.31
CA ARG A 607 23.95 -3.64 4.88
C ARG A 607 22.48 -3.89 4.65
N TYR A 608 22.00 -3.45 3.48
CA TYR A 608 20.59 -3.44 3.11
C TYR A 608 20.39 -4.01 1.71
N ASP A 609 19.20 -4.56 1.46
CA ASP A 609 18.76 -4.98 0.13
C ASP A 609 18.14 -3.82 -0.68
N PRO A 610 17.68 -4.06 -1.92
CA PRO A 610 17.01 -3.05 -2.75
C PRO A 610 15.75 -2.40 -2.14
N PHE A 611 15.05 -3.09 -1.23
CA PHE A 611 13.89 -2.56 -0.50
C PHE A 611 14.28 -1.87 0.82
N GLY A 612 15.57 -1.74 1.09
CA GLY A 612 16.09 -1.17 2.34
C GLY A 612 15.89 -2.08 3.55
N ARG A 613 15.62 -3.37 3.37
CA ARG A 613 15.57 -4.35 4.47
C ARG A 613 17.00 -4.67 4.88
N ARG A 614 17.32 -4.57 6.18
CA ARG A 614 18.67 -4.86 6.68
C ARG A 614 18.98 -6.35 6.51
N ILE A 615 19.97 -6.67 5.68
CA ILE A 615 20.39 -8.05 5.35
C ILE A 615 21.61 -8.51 6.15
N SER A 616 22.41 -7.60 6.71
CA SER A 616 23.44 -7.99 7.67
C SER A 616 23.87 -6.85 8.61
N LYS A 617 24.50 -7.25 9.72
CA LYS A 617 25.31 -6.38 10.57
C LYS A 617 26.68 -7.01 10.86
N THR A 618 27.72 -6.18 10.94
CA THR A 618 29.09 -6.61 11.29
C THR A 618 29.59 -5.82 12.48
N ILE A 619 30.15 -6.52 13.49
CA ILE A 619 30.68 -5.97 14.74
C ILE A 619 32.02 -6.68 15.01
N GLU A 620 33.12 -5.94 15.05
CA GLU A 620 34.46 -6.49 15.37
C GLU A 620 34.75 -7.80 14.58
N GLU A 621 34.66 -7.70 13.25
CA GLU A 621 34.79 -8.78 12.25
C GLU A 621 33.65 -9.83 12.22
N LYS A 622 32.89 -10.01 13.31
CA LYS A 622 31.74 -10.94 13.34
C LYS A 622 30.56 -10.39 12.57
N THR A 623 30.03 -11.17 11.63
CA THR A 623 28.85 -10.79 10.82
C THR A 623 27.65 -11.67 11.17
N THR A 624 26.50 -11.03 11.34
CA THR A 624 25.17 -11.67 11.42
C THR A 624 24.37 -11.28 10.18
N GLU A 625 23.85 -12.26 9.47
CA GLU A 625 22.97 -12.09 8.32
C GLU A 625 21.49 -12.23 8.74
N PHE A 626 20.59 -11.57 8.02
CA PHE A 626 19.16 -11.51 8.33
C PHE A 626 18.32 -11.97 7.14
N PHE A 627 17.23 -12.68 7.42
CA PHE A 627 16.28 -13.14 6.42
C PHE A 627 14.89 -12.53 6.65
N TRP A 628 14.21 -12.20 5.56
CA TRP A 628 12.92 -11.48 5.56
C TRP A 628 11.80 -12.26 4.86
N GLN A 629 10.56 -12.02 5.29
CA GLN A 629 9.32 -12.41 4.64
C GLN A 629 8.55 -11.12 4.35
N GLY A 630 8.53 -10.65 3.09
CA GLY A 630 8.07 -9.30 2.79
C GLY A 630 8.73 -8.27 3.73
N GLU A 631 7.94 -7.61 4.58
CA GLU A 631 8.40 -6.60 5.54
C GLU A 631 8.72 -7.12 6.96
N LYS A 632 8.70 -8.44 7.20
CA LYS A 632 9.01 -9.05 8.53
C LYS A 632 10.39 -9.69 8.55
N LEU A 633 11.20 -9.42 9.58
CA LEU A 633 12.48 -10.09 9.82
C LEU A 633 12.23 -11.45 10.48
N ILE A 634 12.41 -12.54 9.72
CA ILE A 634 12.03 -13.90 10.16
C ILE A 634 13.21 -14.81 10.51
N ALA A 635 14.47 -14.42 10.25
CA ALA A 635 15.62 -15.18 10.75
C ALA A 635 16.87 -14.31 10.94
N GLU A 636 17.76 -14.76 11.80
CA GLU A 636 19.15 -14.31 11.90
C GLU A 636 20.12 -15.51 11.90
N HIS A 637 21.27 -15.36 11.23
CA HIS A 637 22.27 -16.40 11.10
C HIS A 637 23.70 -15.85 11.27
N HIS A 638 24.54 -16.59 11.98
CA HIS A 638 25.99 -16.43 12.01
C HIS A 638 26.66 -17.78 12.28
N ALA A 639 27.99 -17.87 12.17
CA ALA A 639 28.74 -19.12 12.16
C ALA A 639 28.41 -20.12 13.29
N ASP A 640 28.10 -19.61 14.49
CA ASP A 640 27.82 -20.43 15.69
C ASP A 640 26.32 -20.56 16.03
N ARG A 641 25.41 -19.92 15.27
CA ARG A 641 23.98 -19.83 15.64
C ARG A 641 23.04 -19.57 14.47
N HIS A 642 21.89 -20.25 14.48
CA HIS A 642 20.72 -19.89 13.68
C HIS A 642 19.51 -19.65 14.60
N ARG A 643 18.70 -18.65 14.27
CA ARG A 643 17.42 -18.35 14.91
C ARG A 643 16.39 -17.99 13.85
N SER A 644 15.14 -18.41 14.03
CA SER A 644 14.00 -17.94 13.23
C SER A 644 12.91 -17.35 14.14
N TYR A 645 12.27 -16.27 13.69
CA TYR A 645 11.19 -15.57 14.39
C TYR A 645 9.87 -15.85 13.68
N LEU A 646 8.95 -16.50 14.38
CA LEU A 646 7.59 -16.74 13.91
C LEU A 646 6.67 -15.64 14.41
N TYR A 647 5.72 -15.25 13.58
CA TYR A 647 4.74 -14.20 13.86
C TYR A 647 3.33 -14.76 13.71
N GLU A 648 2.37 -14.12 14.38
CA GLU A 648 0.95 -14.30 14.08
C GLU A 648 0.69 -13.97 12.59
N PRO A 649 -0.23 -14.69 11.91
CA PRO A 649 -0.64 -14.36 10.55
C PRO A 649 -1.13 -12.92 10.43
N ASP A 650 -0.79 -12.26 9.31
CA ASP A 650 -1.15 -10.87 8.99
C ASP A 650 -0.93 -9.85 10.11
N SER A 651 0.15 -10.07 10.88
CA SER A 651 0.52 -9.38 12.11
C SER A 651 2.05 -9.33 12.28
N PHE A 652 2.52 -8.38 13.11
CA PHE A 652 3.91 -8.24 13.57
C PHE A 652 4.11 -8.70 15.03
N ARG A 653 3.06 -9.24 15.67
CA ARG A 653 3.12 -9.84 17.01
C ARG A 653 3.86 -11.18 16.94
N PRO A 654 4.97 -11.39 17.69
CA PRO A 654 5.76 -12.60 17.58
C PRO A 654 5.10 -13.76 18.35
N LEU A 655 5.09 -14.94 17.74
CA LEU A 655 4.41 -16.15 18.22
C LEU A 655 5.39 -17.13 18.89
N ALA A 656 6.53 -17.38 18.25
CA ALA A 656 7.60 -18.22 18.76
C ALA A 656 8.98 -17.80 18.23
N LEU A 657 10.01 -18.02 19.05
CA LEU A 657 11.42 -18.01 18.67
C LEU A 657 11.87 -19.45 18.44
N LEU A 658 12.49 -19.73 17.30
CA LEU A 658 13.15 -21.00 16.99
C LEU A 658 14.66 -20.83 17.13
N GLU A 659 15.35 -21.80 17.75
CA GLU A 659 16.82 -21.82 17.87
C GLU A 659 17.38 -23.19 17.47
N GLY A 660 18.46 -23.18 16.66
CA GLY A 660 18.99 -24.35 15.95
C GLY A 660 18.78 -24.21 14.44
N PHE A 661 19.46 -25.04 13.63
CA PHE A 661 19.35 -24.96 12.16
C PHE A 661 18.52 -26.12 11.61
N GLY A 662 17.31 -25.82 11.13
CA GLY A 662 16.47 -26.79 10.43
C GLY A 662 15.86 -27.90 11.30
N PRO A 663 15.14 -28.86 10.69
CA PRO A 663 14.12 -29.65 11.39
C PRO A 663 14.57 -30.55 12.55
N GLU A 664 15.84 -30.96 12.59
CA GLU A 664 16.34 -31.93 13.59
C GLU A 664 16.96 -31.26 14.83
N GLU A 665 17.53 -30.06 14.68
CA GLU A 665 18.19 -29.33 15.78
C GLU A 665 17.28 -28.28 16.44
N THR A 666 16.23 -27.86 15.74
CA THR A 666 15.40 -26.70 16.11
C THR A 666 14.59 -26.92 17.39
N LYS A 667 14.68 -25.95 18.30
CA LYS A 667 13.93 -25.88 19.55
C LYS A 667 13.02 -24.64 19.56
N PRO A 668 11.71 -24.79 19.79
CA PRO A 668 10.80 -23.66 19.93
C PRO A 668 10.80 -23.09 21.36
N TYR A 669 10.65 -21.77 21.44
CA TYR A 669 10.36 -21.01 22.64
C TYR A 669 9.17 -20.09 22.35
N HIS A 670 8.16 -20.07 23.22
CA HIS A 670 6.89 -19.39 22.96
C HIS A 670 6.91 -17.98 23.53
N TYR A 671 6.49 -16.99 22.73
CA TYR A 671 6.40 -15.59 23.18
C TYR A 671 5.12 -15.36 23.97
N GLN A 672 5.25 -14.75 25.14
CA GLN A 672 4.14 -14.30 25.98
C GLN A 672 4.09 -12.78 25.92
N LEU A 673 2.96 -12.24 25.47
CA LEU A 673 2.82 -10.84 25.05
C LEU A 673 1.99 -9.99 26.04
N ASP A 674 2.02 -8.67 25.84
CA ASP A 674 1.05 -7.74 26.39
C ASP A 674 -0.05 -7.35 25.36
N HIS A 675 -0.84 -6.34 25.73
CA HIS A 675 -1.93 -5.75 24.92
C HIS A 675 -1.46 -5.04 23.64
N LEU A 676 -0.17 -4.68 23.51
CA LEU A 676 0.44 -4.13 22.30
C LEU A 676 1.15 -5.21 21.45
N GLY A 677 1.29 -6.42 21.98
CA GLY A 677 2.09 -7.48 21.36
C GLY A 677 3.58 -7.39 21.65
N THR A 678 4.01 -6.64 22.68
CA THR A 678 5.41 -6.61 23.13
C THR A 678 5.75 -7.93 23.83
N PRO A 679 6.90 -8.56 23.54
CA PRO A 679 7.42 -9.67 24.32
C PRO A 679 7.60 -9.31 25.80
N GLN A 680 6.83 -9.93 26.68
CA GLN A 680 6.96 -9.78 28.13
C GLN A 680 7.74 -10.95 28.76
N GLU A 681 7.56 -12.16 28.23
CA GLU A 681 8.33 -13.36 28.56
C GLU A 681 8.59 -14.25 27.31
N LEU A 682 9.60 -15.12 27.39
CA LEU A 682 9.73 -16.33 26.56
C LEU A 682 9.68 -17.57 27.45
N THR A 683 8.97 -18.60 27.00
CA THR A 683 8.80 -19.86 27.75
C THR A 683 9.23 -21.08 26.93
N THR A 684 9.78 -22.10 27.58
CA THR A 684 10.00 -23.43 26.97
C THR A 684 8.66 -24.13 26.68
N PRO A 685 8.65 -25.24 25.91
CA PRO A 685 7.47 -26.08 25.78
C PRO A 685 6.97 -26.66 27.12
N ASP A 686 7.85 -26.79 28.12
CA ASP A 686 7.47 -27.22 29.49
C ASP A 686 6.94 -26.07 30.37
N GLY A 687 6.80 -24.86 29.82
CA GLY A 687 6.30 -23.68 30.53
C GLY A 687 7.35 -22.93 31.37
N GLU A 688 8.62 -23.34 31.32
CA GLU A 688 9.69 -22.64 32.05
C GLU A 688 10.00 -21.28 31.42
N ILE A 689 9.89 -20.19 32.19
CA ILE A 689 10.31 -18.86 31.77
C ILE A 689 11.83 -18.81 31.62
N VAL A 690 12.31 -18.56 30.39
CA VAL A 690 13.74 -18.45 30.02
C VAL A 690 14.19 -17.02 29.74
N TRP A 691 13.26 -16.11 29.51
CA TRP A 691 13.50 -14.66 29.44
C TRP A 691 12.31 -13.90 30.00
N SER A 692 12.55 -12.82 30.74
CA SER A 692 11.53 -11.96 31.38
C SER A 692 12.10 -10.56 31.51
N ALA A 693 11.42 -9.56 30.95
CA ALA A 693 11.88 -8.17 30.92
C ALA A 693 10.87 -7.20 31.53
N HIS A 694 11.37 -6.19 32.23
CA HIS A 694 10.64 -4.96 32.51
C HIS A 694 10.92 -3.94 31.40
N HIS A 695 9.87 -3.25 30.95
CA HIS A 695 9.93 -2.24 29.90
C HIS A 695 9.54 -0.88 30.47
N ARG A 696 10.27 0.16 30.05
CA ARG A 696 9.83 1.56 30.13
C ARG A 696 8.70 1.83 29.14
N ALA A 697 7.94 2.90 29.37
CA ALA A 697 6.82 3.28 28.50
C ALA A 697 7.22 3.56 27.04
N TYR A 698 8.48 3.98 26.80
CA TYR A 698 9.05 4.17 25.46
C TYR A 698 9.96 3.01 25.00
N GLY A 699 9.85 1.84 25.62
CA GLY A 699 10.39 0.57 25.10
C GLY A 699 11.84 0.21 25.48
N GLU A 700 12.56 1.05 26.22
CA GLU A 700 13.83 0.63 26.85
C GLU A 700 13.55 -0.52 27.83
N ILE A 701 14.40 -1.55 27.86
CA ILE A 701 14.37 -2.56 28.92
C ILE A 701 15.08 -2.00 30.16
N SER A 702 14.34 -1.77 31.25
CA SER A 702 14.88 -1.27 32.52
C SER A 702 15.65 -2.35 33.28
N ARG A 703 15.15 -3.60 33.25
CA ARG A 703 15.83 -4.79 33.78
C ARG A 703 15.34 -6.08 33.12
N LEU A 704 16.15 -7.14 33.26
CA LEU A 704 15.71 -8.53 33.07
C LEU A 704 15.56 -9.21 34.43
N ASP A 705 14.44 -9.90 34.65
CA ASP A 705 14.26 -10.80 35.79
C ASP A 705 14.80 -12.21 35.47
N VAL A 706 14.79 -12.57 34.17
CA VAL A 706 15.34 -13.83 33.64
C VAL A 706 15.98 -13.53 32.28
N GLY A 707 17.15 -14.13 32.03
CA GLY A 707 17.89 -14.02 30.77
C GLY A 707 18.72 -15.26 30.49
N LYS A 708 18.09 -16.45 30.49
CA LYS A 708 18.72 -17.72 30.11
C LYS A 708 18.91 -17.82 28.60
N ILE A 709 17.95 -17.26 27.85
CA ILE A 709 18.06 -16.97 26.42
C ILE A 709 18.02 -15.44 26.22
N ASP A 710 18.72 -14.96 25.21
CA ASP A 710 18.62 -13.57 24.75
C ASP A 710 17.39 -13.40 23.82
N ASN A 711 16.85 -12.20 23.75
CA ASN A 711 15.75 -11.82 22.85
C ASN A 711 15.99 -10.40 22.31
N PRO A 712 16.19 -10.21 20.99
CA PRO A 712 16.34 -8.89 20.39
C PRO A 712 15.00 -8.21 20.06
N LEU A 713 13.87 -8.92 19.99
CA LEU A 713 12.59 -8.29 19.64
C LEU A 713 12.08 -7.34 20.75
N ARG A 714 11.52 -6.19 20.35
CA ARG A 714 11.00 -5.13 21.25
C ARG A 714 9.51 -4.89 20.95
N PHE A 715 9.07 -3.65 20.71
CA PHE A 715 7.75 -3.40 20.14
C PHE A 715 7.61 -4.09 18.76
N GLN A 716 6.38 -4.23 18.26
CA GLN A 716 6.14 -4.79 16.93
C GLN A 716 7.01 -4.10 15.86
N GLY A 717 7.65 -4.89 14.99
CA GLY A 717 8.61 -4.41 13.97
C GLY A 717 10.05 -4.16 14.46
N GLN A 718 10.28 -4.00 15.76
CA GLN A 718 11.56 -3.55 16.32
C GLN A 718 12.52 -4.68 16.71
N TYR A 719 13.77 -4.56 16.26
CA TYR A 719 14.91 -5.40 16.65
C TYR A 719 15.97 -4.55 17.38
N TYR A 720 16.41 -4.99 18.56
CA TYR A 720 17.40 -4.31 19.40
C TYR A 720 18.84 -4.61 19.00
N ASP A 721 19.62 -3.55 18.77
CA ASP A 721 21.04 -3.62 18.45
C ASP A 721 21.90 -3.26 19.66
N GLN A 722 22.41 -4.25 20.39
CA GLN A 722 23.29 -4.03 21.56
C GLN A 722 24.53 -3.18 21.22
N GLU A 723 25.04 -3.31 20.01
CA GLU A 723 26.19 -2.57 19.47
C GLU A 723 25.91 -1.08 19.16
N SER A 724 24.67 -0.61 19.32
CA SER A 724 24.31 0.81 19.18
C SER A 724 23.46 1.32 20.35
N GLY A 725 22.63 0.46 20.96
CA GLY A 725 21.58 0.83 21.90
C GLY A 725 20.25 1.18 21.22
N LEU A 726 20.21 1.16 19.89
CA LEU A 726 19.05 1.52 19.08
C LEU A 726 18.14 0.31 18.82
N HIS A 727 16.89 0.61 18.45
CA HIS A 727 15.99 -0.37 17.86
C HIS A 727 15.94 -0.11 16.35
N TYR A 728 16.44 -1.03 15.54
CA TYR A 728 16.19 -1.03 14.10
C TYR A 728 14.70 -1.33 13.87
N ASN A 729 14.00 -0.41 13.21
CA ASN A 729 12.56 -0.46 12.96
C ASN A 729 12.27 -0.25 11.48
N ARG A 730 12.58 -1.30 10.70
CA ARG A 730 12.35 -1.50 9.25
C ARG A 730 12.78 -0.38 8.28
N HIS A 731 12.21 0.81 8.34
CA HIS A 731 12.61 1.98 7.54
C HIS A 731 13.44 3.01 8.31
N ARG A 732 13.41 3.00 9.65
CA ARG A 732 14.15 3.95 10.50
C ARG A 732 14.85 3.26 11.68
N TYR A 733 15.68 4.00 12.39
CA TYR A 733 16.26 3.60 13.67
C TYR A 733 15.64 4.43 14.80
N TYR A 734 15.11 3.75 15.81
CA TYR A 734 14.47 4.32 16.98
C TYR A 734 15.42 4.34 18.18
N HIS A 735 15.43 5.46 18.92
CA HIS A 735 16.27 5.64 20.10
C HIS A 735 15.39 5.64 21.36
N PRO A 736 15.29 4.50 22.08
CA PRO A 736 14.31 4.34 23.17
C PRO A 736 14.50 5.38 24.29
N ASN A 737 15.74 5.70 24.65
CA ASN A 737 16.08 6.64 25.73
C ASN A 737 15.60 8.09 25.50
N ILE A 738 15.23 8.46 24.27
CA ILE A 738 14.68 9.79 23.91
C ILE A 738 13.35 9.67 23.13
N GLY A 739 12.79 8.46 23.03
CA GLY A 739 11.48 8.15 22.46
C GLY A 739 11.21 8.64 21.02
N ARG A 740 12.26 8.77 20.19
CA ARG A 740 12.16 9.29 18.81
C ARG A 740 13.07 8.56 17.83
N TYR A 741 12.82 8.75 16.54
CA TYR A 741 13.66 8.26 15.45
C TYR A 741 14.91 9.14 15.23
N LEU A 742 15.97 8.54 14.68
CA LEU A 742 17.21 9.24 14.31
C LEU A 742 17.12 10.07 13.03
N THR A 743 16.11 9.80 12.19
CA THR A 743 15.95 10.37 10.85
C THR A 743 14.50 10.81 10.65
N PRO A 744 14.25 11.83 9.80
CA PRO A 744 12.89 12.26 9.50
C PRO A 744 12.11 11.17 8.74
N ASP A 745 10.78 11.22 8.84
CA ASP A 745 9.90 10.25 8.19
C ASP A 745 10.04 10.31 6.65
N PRO A 746 10.43 9.21 5.98
CA PRO A 746 10.61 9.22 4.53
C PRO A 746 9.28 9.31 3.76
N VAL A 747 8.12 9.12 4.39
CA VAL A 747 6.79 9.44 3.80
C VAL A 747 6.24 10.80 4.23
N LYS A 748 7.06 11.64 4.86
CA LYS A 748 6.80 13.08 5.10
C LYS A 748 5.47 13.30 5.84
N LEU A 749 4.62 14.24 5.38
CA LEU A 749 3.33 14.52 6.02
C LEU A 749 2.38 13.30 6.14
N ALA A 750 2.54 12.27 5.30
CA ALA A 750 1.76 11.04 5.46
C ALA A 750 2.15 10.30 6.75
N GLY A 751 3.42 10.41 7.17
CA GLY A 751 3.93 9.93 8.47
C GLY A 751 3.67 10.88 9.64
N GLY A 752 2.91 11.97 9.42
CA GLY A 752 2.53 12.95 10.44
C GLY A 752 3.26 14.29 10.35
N ILE A 753 2.87 15.21 11.24
CA ILE A 753 3.42 16.58 11.32
C ILE A 753 4.82 16.59 11.96
N ASN A 754 5.07 15.71 12.94
CA ASN A 754 6.37 15.57 13.60
C ASN A 754 7.18 14.42 12.98
N GLY A 755 8.10 14.75 12.08
CA GLY A 755 8.88 13.76 11.32
C GLY A 755 9.77 12.82 12.14
N TYR A 756 10.02 13.07 13.42
CA TYR A 756 10.87 12.20 14.27
C TYR A 756 10.06 11.38 15.29
N GLN A 757 8.75 11.59 15.39
CA GLN A 757 7.88 10.94 16.37
C GLN A 757 7.73 9.43 16.11
N TYR A 758 7.79 8.62 17.18
CA TYR A 758 7.53 7.18 17.12
C TYR A 758 6.04 6.85 16.90
N VAL A 759 5.18 7.30 17.81
CA VAL A 759 3.71 7.20 17.74
C VAL A 759 3.06 8.34 18.56
N PRO A 760 1.74 8.62 18.38
CA PRO A 760 1.01 9.59 19.23
C PRO A 760 0.98 9.24 20.72
N ASN A 761 0.81 7.95 21.07
CA ASN A 761 0.77 7.47 22.45
C ASN A 761 1.29 6.02 22.54
N PRO A 762 2.45 5.74 23.16
CA PRO A 762 3.08 4.43 23.13
C PRO A 762 2.35 3.36 23.96
N THR A 763 1.35 3.72 24.77
CA THR A 763 0.58 2.71 25.55
C THR A 763 -0.57 2.07 24.78
N GLY A 764 -0.91 2.59 23.58
CA GLY A 764 -2.04 2.14 22.78
C GLY A 764 -1.79 2.08 21.26
N TRP A 765 -0.58 2.43 20.81
CA TRP A 765 -0.19 2.50 19.41
C TRP A 765 1.18 1.82 19.18
N VAL A 766 1.39 1.28 17.98
CA VAL A 766 2.68 0.76 17.51
C VAL A 766 2.94 1.24 16.07
N ASP A 767 4.21 1.31 15.68
CA ASP A 767 4.65 1.58 14.30
C ASP A 767 5.63 0.48 13.84
N PRO A 768 5.15 -0.63 13.25
CA PRO A 768 5.99 -1.78 12.89
C PRO A 768 6.80 -1.61 11.60
N LEU A 769 6.58 -0.53 10.84
CA LEU A 769 7.33 -0.22 9.62
C LEU A 769 8.34 0.91 9.81
N GLY A 770 8.15 1.75 10.83
CA GLY A 770 8.93 2.96 10.98
C GLY A 770 8.42 4.11 10.12
N LEU A 771 7.10 4.24 9.90
CA LEU A 771 6.46 5.19 8.96
C LEU A 771 5.17 5.86 9.49
N ASN A 772 4.81 5.66 10.76
CA ASN A 772 3.50 5.94 11.39
C ASN A 772 2.24 5.33 10.70
N ASN A 773 2.30 4.95 9.42
CA ASN A 773 1.23 4.24 8.71
C ASN A 773 1.42 2.73 8.82
N CYS A 774 0.46 2.07 9.47
CA CYS A 774 0.46 0.61 9.57
C CYS A 774 -0.22 -0.07 8.36
N PRO A 775 0.26 -1.28 7.98
CA PRO A 775 -0.40 -2.09 6.98
C PRO A 775 -1.67 -2.74 7.53
N GLY A 776 -2.77 -2.60 6.81
CA GLY A 776 -4.10 -3.09 7.19
C GLY A 776 -4.91 -2.05 7.97
N GLU A 777 -6.12 -1.79 7.49
CA GLU A 777 -7.02 -0.76 8.04
C GLU A 777 -7.22 -0.94 9.56
N ASN A 778 -6.97 0.13 10.32
CA ASN A 778 -7.10 0.23 11.77
C ASN A 778 -6.31 -0.76 12.66
N LYS A 779 -5.50 -1.69 12.12
CA LYS A 779 -4.84 -2.77 12.88
C LYS A 779 -3.82 -2.34 13.96
N CYS A 780 -3.32 -1.10 13.96
CA CYS A 780 -2.33 -0.61 14.95
C CYS A 780 -2.92 0.30 16.05
N GLN A 781 -4.22 0.53 16.02
CA GLN A 781 -4.95 1.03 17.18
C GLN A 781 -5.54 -0.19 17.91
N GLN A 782 -5.79 -0.09 19.22
CA GLN A 782 -6.80 -0.97 19.80
C GLN A 782 -8.15 -0.70 19.11
N SER A 783 -8.94 -1.74 18.88
CA SER A 783 -10.15 -1.71 18.05
C SER A 783 -11.34 -1.01 18.72
N SER A 784 -11.23 0.30 18.92
CA SER A 784 -12.22 1.16 19.60
C SER A 784 -12.56 2.45 18.83
N ARG A 785 -12.06 2.62 17.59
CA ARG A 785 -12.21 3.83 16.78
C ARG A 785 -12.74 3.57 15.37
N GLU A 786 -13.85 2.86 15.28
CA GLU A 786 -14.80 3.12 14.20
C GLU A 786 -15.35 4.55 14.38
N GLY A 787 -14.78 5.51 13.66
CA GLY A 787 -15.51 6.74 13.33
C GLY A 787 -16.78 6.39 12.53
N PRO A 788 -17.71 7.32 12.32
CA PRO A 788 -18.91 7.04 11.53
C PRO A 788 -18.49 6.59 10.12
N GLU A 789 -18.66 5.29 9.86
CA GLU A 789 -18.37 4.67 8.57
C GLU A 789 -19.07 5.48 7.48
N ALA A 790 -18.37 5.76 6.38
CA ALA A 790 -19.06 6.06 5.14
C ALA A 790 -19.96 4.85 4.86
N LEU A 791 -21.28 5.08 4.84
CA LEU A 791 -22.34 4.05 4.67
C LEU A 791 -21.84 2.92 3.79
N PRO A 792 -21.87 1.65 4.24
CA PRO A 792 -21.14 0.57 3.61
C PRO A 792 -21.49 0.47 2.12
N GLN A 793 -20.59 0.99 1.29
CA GLN A 793 -20.61 0.74 -0.14
C GLN A 793 -20.32 -0.75 -0.27
N ALA A 794 -21.35 -1.53 -0.59
CA ALA A 794 -21.26 -2.97 -0.70
C ALA A 794 -20.06 -3.31 -1.58
N ASN A 795 -19.05 -3.97 -0.99
CA ASN A 795 -17.69 -4.05 -1.53
C ASN A 795 -17.70 -4.28 -3.05
N GLU A 796 -17.33 -3.25 -3.81
CA GLU A 796 -17.01 -3.42 -5.22
C GLU A 796 -15.73 -4.26 -5.29
N TYR A 797 -15.91 -5.58 -5.31
CA TYR A 797 -14.95 -6.50 -5.89
C TYR A 797 -14.52 -5.87 -7.21
N SER A 798 -13.27 -5.44 -7.28
CA SER A 798 -12.77 -4.55 -8.33
C SER A 798 -12.66 -5.29 -9.66
N THR A 799 -13.82 -5.55 -10.26
CA THR A 799 -13.95 -5.91 -11.66
C THR A 799 -13.47 -4.69 -12.45
N PRO A 800 -12.42 -4.81 -13.28
CA PRO A 800 -11.99 -3.70 -14.12
C PRO A 800 -13.11 -3.42 -15.12
N THR A 801 -13.91 -2.39 -14.84
CA THR A 801 -15.12 -2.03 -15.61
C THR A 801 -14.72 -1.33 -16.91
N PRO A 802 -14.78 -2.00 -18.07
CA PRO A 802 -14.14 -1.48 -19.28
C PRO A 802 -15.04 -0.43 -19.94
N LYS A 803 -14.56 0.81 -20.03
CA LYS A 803 -15.11 1.82 -20.95
C LYS A 803 -14.89 1.33 -22.40
N SER A 804 -15.79 1.68 -23.33
CA SER A 804 -16.32 0.66 -24.27
C SER A 804 -16.89 1.22 -25.61
N PRO A 805 -17.44 0.46 -26.60
CA PRO A 805 -17.06 -0.84 -27.31
C PRO A 805 -16.43 -1.03 -28.80
N ASN A 806 -15.37 -0.39 -29.32
CA ASN A 806 -14.64 -0.61 -30.65
C ASN A 806 -15.20 -0.39 -32.09
N ALA A 807 -14.27 0.06 -32.97
CA ALA A 807 -14.16 -0.08 -34.44
C ALA A 807 -12.91 -0.90 -34.89
N ARG A 808 -12.77 -1.13 -36.21
CA ARG A 808 -11.52 -1.55 -36.89
C ARG A 808 -11.11 -0.50 -37.93
N PRO A 809 -9.83 -0.44 -38.35
CA PRO A 809 -9.42 0.49 -39.40
C PRO A 809 -9.96 0.10 -40.78
N ASP A 810 -10.45 1.09 -41.53
CA ASP A 810 -10.89 0.91 -42.91
C ASP A 810 -9.70 0.82 -43.88
N MET A 811 -9.93 0.31 -45.10
CA MET A 811 -8.91 0.31 -46.16
C MET A 811 -8.79 1.70 -46.77
N GLY A 812 -7.61 2.30 -46.64
CA GLY A 812 -7.27 3.54 -47.33
C GLY A 812 -6.94 3.33 -48.80
N TYR A 813 -6.22 4.28 -49.39
CA TYR A 813 -5.75 4.08 -50.77
C TYR A 813 -4.68 2.99 -50.82
N HIS A 814 -4.77 2.13 -51.83
CA HIS A 814 -3.75 1.14 -52.16
C HIS A 814 -2.92 1.67 -53.34
N LYS A 815 -1.68 2.06 -53.06
CA LYS A 815 -0.78 2.61 -54.08
C LYS A 815 0.19 1.53 -54.54
N GLU A 816 -0.19 0.84 -55.60
CA GLU A 816 0.68 -0.16 -56.24
C GLU A 816 1.72 0.54 -57.13
N THR A 817 2.99 0.17 -56.94
CA THR A 817 4.10 0.55 -57.81
C THR A 817 4.95 -0.67 -58.17
N TYR A 818 5.67 -0.62 -59.28
CA TYR A 818 6.53 -1.72 -59.72
C TYR A 818 8.00 -1.35 -59.51
N ALA A 819 8.76 -2.25 -58.89
CA ALA A 819 10.19 -2.06 -58.71
C ALA A 819 10.90 -1.85 -60.06
N SER A 820 11.78 -0.84 -60.14
CA SER A 820 12.43 -0.41 -61.38
C SER A 820 13.40 -1.44 -61.98
N LYS A 821 13.81 -2.44 -61.18
CA LYS A 821 14.63 -3.58 -61.59
C LYS A 821 14.12 -4.87 -60.92
N PRO A 822 14.19 -6.04 -61.58
CA PRO A 822 14.01 -7.33 -60.92
C PRO A 822 15.13 -7.61 -59.90
N VAL A 823 14.86 -8.51 -58.94
CA VAL A 823 15.82 -8.96 -57.90
C VAL A 823 16.21 -10.42 -58.15
N ASN A 824 17.49 -10.79 -57.99
CA ASN A 824 17.95 -12.17 -58.10
C ASN A 824 17.34 -13.04 -56.98
N PRO A 825 16.80 -14.25 -57.23
CA PRO A 825 16.41 -15.20 -56.18
C PRO A 825 17.41 -15.30 -55.01
N GLU A 826 18.72 -15.32 -55.29
CA GLU A 826 19.78 -15.47 -54.27
C GLU A 826 19.93 -14.21 -53.38
N GLU A 827 19.60 -13.02 -53.89
CA GLU A 827 19.67 -11.74 -53.16
C GLU A 827 18.37 -11.44 -52.39
N THR A 828 17.30 -12.20 -52.64
CA THR A 828 15.94 -11.88 -52.18
C THR A 828 15.83 -11.92 -50.66
N VAL A 829 16.42 -12.92 -50.00
CA VAL A 829 16.35 -13.07 -48.52
C VAL A 829 17.04 -11.91 -47.81
N HIS A 830 18.21 -11.47 -48.28
CA HIS A 830 18.93 -10.36 -47.64
C HIS A 830 18.17 -9.03 -47.76
N LYS A 831 17.51 -8.79 -48.91
CA LYS A 831 16.58 -7.67 -49.08
C LYS A 831 15.36 -7.76 -48.16
N TRP A 832 14.89 -8.97 -47.85
CA TRP A 832 13.78 -9.15 -46.92
C TRP A 832 14.17 -8.76 -45.49
N GLU A 833 15.38 -9.11 -45.04
CA GLU A 833 15.94 -8.69 -43.76
C GLU A 833 16.15 -7.16 -43.69
N GLU A 834 16.73 -6.56 -44.74
CA GLU A 834 16.89 -5.10 -44.85
C GLU A 834 15.54 -4.36 -44.80
N PHE A 835 14.52 -4.89 -45.47
CA PHE A 835 13.19 -4.30 -45.48
C PHE A 835 12.42 -4.51 -44.17
N LEU A 836 12.39 -5.72 -43.61
CA LEU A 836 11.61 -6.03 -42.40
C LEU A 836 12.27 -5.57 -41.10
N GLY A 837 13.58 -5.34 -41.09
CA GLY A 837 14.35 -5.02 -39.90
C GLY A 837 14.69 -6.26 -39.06
N PRO A 838 15.13 -6.10 -37.80
CA PRO A 838 15.54 -7.22 -36.96
C PRO A 838 14.34 -8.11 -36.54
N PRO A 839 14.56 -9.42 -36.33
CA PRO A 839 13.57 -10.35 -35.78
C PRO A 839 13.23 -10.01 -34.30
N PRO A 840 12.10 -10.51 -33.75
CA PRO A 840 11.20 -11.50 -34.33
C PRO A 840 10.31 -10.97 -35.46
N HIS A 841 9.84 -11.88 -36.31
CA HIS A 841 8.84 -11.61 -37.34
C HIS A 841 7.57 -12.40 -37.06
N THR A 842 6.42 -11.89 -37.52
CA THR A 842 5.13 -12.59 -37.41
C THR A 842 4.56 -12.91 -38.79
N ASN A 843 3.52 -13.73 -38.87
CA ASN A 843 2.67 -13.86 -40.06
C ASN A 843 1.28 -13.21 -39.85
N THR A 844 1.11 -12.39 -38.80
CA THR A 844 -0.18 -11.78 -38.46
C THR A 844 -0.43 -10.56 -39.31
N ASN A 845 -1.45 -10.60 -40.18
CA ASN A 845 -1.79 -9.55 -41.12
C ASN A 845 -2.16 -8.23 -40.38
N PRO A 846 -1.40 -7.11 -40.58
CA PRO A 846 -1.52 -5.90 -39.76
C PRO A 846 -2.91 -5.26 -39.69
N ARG A 847 -3.73 -5.42 -40.73
CA ARG A 847 -5.10 -4.87 -40.78
C ARG A 847 -6.15 -5.76 -40.12
N THR A 848 -5.94 -7.08 -40.11
CA THR A 848 -6.99 -8.03 -39.72
C THR A 848 -6.73 -8.77 -38.40
N GLY A 849 -5.49 -8.70 -37.88
CA GLY A 849 -5.10 -9.41 -36.65
C GLY A 849 -5.13 -10.95 -36.80
N LYS A 850 -5.15 -11.47 -38.02
CA LYS A 850 -5.23 -12.91 -38.32
C LYS A 850 -3.95 -13.41 -39.00
N PRO A 851 -3.50 -14.65 -38.71
CA PRO A 851 -2.41 -15.27 -39.45
C PRO A 851 -2.68 -15.36 -40.96
N ASP A 852 -1.69 -14.98 -41.76
CA ASP A 852 -1.68 -14.94 -43.21
C ASP A 852 -0.43 -15.70 -43.68
N LYS A 853 -0.61 -16.99 -44.01
CA LYS A 853 0.49 -17.95 -44.26
C LYS A 853 1.44 -17.56 -45.39
N ASP A 854 0.99 -16.68 -46.29
CA ASP A 854 1.73 -16.23 -47.47
C ASP A 854 2.40 -14.85 -47.22
N ARG A 855 2.55 -14.46 -45.94
CA ARG A 855 3.05 -13.17 -45.47
C ARG A 855 4.04 -13.30 -44.30
N ILE A 856 5.05 -12.42 -44.30
CA ILE A 856 5.98 -12.17 -43.18
C ILE A 856 5.87 -10.69 -42.80
N VAL A 857 5.91 -10.36 -41.50
CA VAL A 857 5.62 -9.02 -40.96
C VAL A 857 6.71 -8.62 -39.96
N SER A 858 7.11 -7.34 -39.98
CA SER A 858 8.06 -6.75 -39.03
C SER A 858 7.54 -6.80 -37.59
N SER A 859 8.44 -6.75 -36.61
CA SER A 859 8.11 -6.70 -35.18
C SER A 859 7.22 -5.50 -34.82
N ASP A 860 7.40 -4.36 -35.50
CA ASP A 860 6.59 -3.15 -35.31
C ASP A 860 5.28 -3.11 -36.13
N ALA A 861 4.98 -4.18 -36.88
CA ALA A 861 3.84 -4.34 -37.79
C ALA A 861 3.70 -3.30 -38.94
N LYS A 862 4.66 -2.37 -39.11
CA LYS A 862 4.59 -1.31 -40.15
C LYS A 862 5.05 -1.79 -41.53
N ARG A 863 5.72 -2.94 -41.62
CA ARG A 863 6.25 -3.48 -42.88
C ARG A 863 5.91 -4.96 -42.99
N SER A 864 5.67 -5.41 -44.21
CA SER A 864 5.44 -6.83 -44.46
C SER A 864 5.78 -7.21 -45.89
N ILE A 865 6.13 -8.47 -46.08
CA ILE A 865 6.40 -9.06 -47.37
C ILE A 865 5.35 -10.14 -47.63
N ARG A 866 4.71 -10.09 -48.80
CA ARG A 866 3.64 -11.02 -49.18
C ARG A 866 3.96 -11.70 -50.52
N TYR A 867 3.79 -13.01 -50.59
CA TYR A 867 4.00 -13.78 -51.82
C TYR A 867 2.79 -13.68 -52.77
N GLY A 868 3.04 -13.36 -54.04
CA GLY A 868 2.00 -13.18 -55.06
C GLY A 868 1.95 -14.34 -56.07
N ALA A 869 0.87 -15.12 -56.05
CA ALA A 869 0.66 -16.22 -57.02
C ALA A 869 -0.04 -15.78 -58.31
N HIS A 870 -0.72 -14.63 -58.32
CA HIS A 870 -1.48 -14.12 -59.48
C HIS A 870 -1.44 -12.59 -59.58
N GLU A 871 -0.78 -12.05 -60.60
CA GLU A 871 -1.05 -10.70 -61.09
C GLU A 871 -2.48 -10.69 -61.70
N MET A 872 -3.35 -9.76 -61.31
CA MET A 872 -4.62 -9.56 -62.03
C MET A 872 -4.30 -9.04 -63.45
N ASN A 873 -4.54 -9.88 -64.46
CA ASN A 873 -4.36 -9.61 -65.91
C ASN A 873 -2.91 -9.63 -66.45
N SER A 874 -2.04 -10.52 -65.97
CA SER A 874 -0.71 -10.77 -66.61
C SER A 874 -0.35 -12.26 -66.69
N LYS A 875 0.69 -12.59 -67.49
CA LYS A 875 0.98 -13.96 -67.95
C LYS A 875 1.68 -14.83 -66.88
N PRO A 876 1.40 -16.15 -66.79
CA PRO A 876 1.75 -16.98 -65.61
C PRO A 876 3.24 -17.33 -65.39
N SER A 877 4.19 -16.61 -65.98
CA SER A 877 5.61 -17.01 -66.05
C SER A 877 6.55 -16.07 -65.29
N LYS A 878 6.09 -15.42 -64.22
CA LYS A 878 6.88 -14.49 -63.39
C LYS A 878 6.48 -14.62 -61.93
N HIS A 879 7.43 -14.98 -61.07
CA HIS A 879 7.24 -14.91 -59.62
C HIS A 879 7.46 -13.47 -59.14
N HIS A 880 6.73 -13.07 -58.12
CA HIS A 880 6.83 -11.75 -57.51
C HIS A 880 6.45 -11.80 -56.04
N TYR A 881 6.97 -10.84 -55.28
CA TYR A 881 6.54 -10.56 -53.92
C TYR A 881 6.20 -9.08 -53.79
N HIS A 882 5.38 -8.76 -52.80
CA HIS A 882 4.93 -7.41 -52.49
C HIS A 882 5.66 -6.92 -51.23
N GLU A 883 6.39 -5.82 -51.34
CA GLU A 883 6.90 -5.04 -50.21
C GLU A 883 5.78 -4.06 -49.82
N GLU A 884 4.99 -4.43 -48.81
CA GLU A 884 3.83 -3.65 -48.32
C GLU A 884 4.21 -2.86 -47.07
N THR A 885 4.16 -1.53 -47.15
CA THR A 885 4.34 -0.60 -46.02
C THR A 885 2.98 -0.11 -45.53
N TRP A 886 2.75 -0.23 -44.22
CA TRP A 886 1.46 -0.01 -43.56
C TRP A 886 1.49 1.28 -42.75
N THR A 887 0.57 2.19 -43.05
CA THR A 887 0.41 3.46 -42.31
C THR A 887 -1.02 3.60 -41.80
N LEU A 888 -1.20 3.52 -40.48
CA LEU A 888 -2.48 3.82 -39.83
C LEU A 888 -2.65 5.32 -39.65
N GLU A 889 -3.58 5.92 -40.40
CA GLU A 889 -3.99 7.30 -40.22
C GLU A 889 -5.00 7.39 -39.06
N LEU A 890 -4.49 7.73 -37.87
CA LEU A 890 -5.24 7.73 -36.61
C LEU A 890 -6.47 8.67 -36.62
N LYS A 891 -6.43 9.77 -37.39
CA LYS A 891 -7.55 10.73 -37.48
C LYS A 891 -8.78 10.19 -38.21
N THR A 892 -8.57 9.29 -39.16
CA THR A 892 -9.62 8.73 -40.04
C THR A 892 -9.84 7.24 -39.76
N ASN A 893 -9.14 6.67 -38.77
CA ASN A 893 -9.06 5.24 -38.50
C ASN A 893 -8.88 4.44 -39.81
N THR A 894 -7.93 4.87 -40.64
CA THR A 894 -7.75 4.35 -42.01
C THR A 894 -6.37 3.74 -42.17
N MET A 895 -6.30 2.48 -42.57
CA MET A 895 -5.05 1.76 -42.83
C MET A 895 -4.69 1.91 -44.32
N ASN A 896 -3.72 2.77 -44.62
CA ASN A 896 -3.17 2.97 -45.96
C ASN A 896 -2.06 1.95 -46.25
N ILE A 897 -1.92 1.55 -47.53
CA ILE A 897 -0.90 0.59 -47.99
C ILE A 897 -0.17 1.15 -49.22
N ASP A 898 1.12 1.45 -49.06
CA ASP A 898 2.05 1.59 -50.18
C ASP A 898 2.59 0.18 -50.51
N ASN A 899 2.36 -0.29 -51.75
CA ASN A 899 2.69 -1.65 -52.18
C ASN A 899 3.69 -1.60 -53.34
N THR A 900 4.88 -2.16 -53.16
CA THR A 900 5.88 -2.30 -54.22
C THR A 900 5.97 -3.74 -54.71
N VAL A 901 5.57 -3.96 -55.97
CA VAL A 901 5.65 -5.26 -56.64
C VAL A 901 7.09 -5.50 -57.12
N VAL A 902 7.78 -6.42 -56.46
CA VAL A 902 9.14 -6.82 -56.81
C VAL A 902 9.11 -8.12 -57.60
N ARG A 903 9.60 -8.08 -58.84
CA ARG A 903 9.66 -9.26 -59.72
C ARG A 903 10.94 -10.04 -59.49
N VAL A 904 10.80 -11.35 -59.30
CA VAL A 904 11.90 -12.31 -59.14
C VAL A 904 11.92 -13.19 -60.39
N PRO A 905 12.89 -13.00 -61.31
CA PRO A 905 12.97 -13.80 -62.52
C PRO A 905 13.63 -15.14 -62.21
N LEU A 906 12.85 -16.23 -62.28
CA LEU A 906 13.41 -17.56 -62.22
C LEU A 906 14.41 -17.76 -63.37
N THR A 907 15.59 -18.28 -63.05
CA THR A 907 16.53 -18.81 -64.05
C THR A 907 15.87 -19.96 -64.80
N LYS A 908 16.04 -20.01 -66.12
CA LYS A 908 15.29 -20.92 -66.99
C LYS A 908 15.89 -22.34 -67.01
N LYS A 909 15.65 -23.11 -65.94
CA LYS A 909 15.89 -24.56 -65.86
C LYS A 909 14.89 -25.21 -64.91
#